data_AF-A0A8J3VHV3-F1
#
_entry.id   AF-A0A8J3VHV3-F1
#
_cell.length_a   1.000
_cell.length_b   1.000
_cell.length_c   1.000
_cell.angle_alpha   90.00
_cell.angle_beta   90.00
_cell.angle_gamma   90.00
#
_symmetry.space_group_name_H-M   'P 1'
#
loop_
_entity.id
_entity.type
_entity.pdbx_description
1 polymer ?
#
loop_
_entity_poly.entity_id
_entity_poly.type
_entity_poly.pdbx_seq_one_letter_code
_entity_poly.pdbx_strand_id
1 'polypeptide(L)'
;MTRFGVRVPYAAFVSYSRAVDGKLAPALQHALQRLTKRWYQRRAIRVFRDDASLTANPGLWSSIVEALDQSEFFVLLASPEAAQSEWVRREVSHWLHHRPVGTLLIAVTDGELRWDPATGGFDPDRTTCLPPELLRAFAEEPRWVDLRAARHEEHLSLRVPHFKDKIAELAAAVHRKSKDDIVGQDIREHQRTVRLVQVIVAIFALLAVTATVQWRRADSQAAIATAGRLADQSAALLDSDPAVAMQLAVAAYRTADTAVTRSALLSARSRGHAGRLLGHRAPVGKIATSDDGALAVSADTAGTIMLWRLSPLDRVPVVLRTDRGPQPATGSAALAFIPGTRILAEAGWVGSVTLWNLANPATPRHMSSVDVQRDEIRSLAASADGRWLAGAGLDRTWLWRVEAATLSGQTVVATASATQVAFGAGSDVLYVAGFGPDLRVFDLTDHAHPRALPAVPTDSADVGALAVSFDGYLLATGGAGGQIRLWSLADPRSPVPAEHHVLASDHRDVTSLAFHGRSLAAGGFEGRLRVWDTQTGTTTVDQPNAYGIDALAVTATGLIVTGARDHIVRVWRHASSVHPGTIGNIFTVAIGQNGTVAAATADGQVYLRNVHRDRFGTWQPTWRAHDDSIAAIAFTPKETHLLTASYDHTVGIWRLGSGQPTLCHRIADSWAPLRAIAISGTLLAVGGNDPRVRLYDLKNPCDPVLLTEFNAPTHIVGGHTVEAVEALALDAEGTMLAVGRFSDPHIHLWSVANPRALRHIADLRGHLFGVRALAFSANGSVLASGADDGSALLWDMAALGERITPKSVVWAQPMAAPLTHGKSVAGIAFSGDGRKLATAGYDGTVAVWDSSRPNRPNLIARLAGHRSSVEAVAIAQGGDFVVSGADDATLMLWSLDAQQVAAWICEVTITPLTPAEWAAYLPDIAYRAPCG
;
A
#
# COMPACT_ATOMS: atom_id res chain seq x y z
N MET A 1 35.67 -16.87 -52.65
CA MET A 1 35.57 -16.82 -54.12
C MET A 1 36.91 -16.41 -54.70
N THR A 2 37.45 -17.28 -55.57
CA THR A 2 38.50 -17.08 -56.61
C THR A 2 39.78 -16.35 -56.19
N ARG A 3 40.93 -17.02 -55.96
CA ARG A 3 41.73 -17.81 -56.94
C ARG A 3 41.81 -17.11 -58.31
N PHE A 4 42.63 -16.06 -58.37
CA PHE A 4 43.58 -15.85 -59.46
C PHE A 4 44.95 -15.71 -58.81
N GLY A 5 45.92 -16.51 -59.25
CA GLY A 5 47.30 -16.49 -58.76
C GLY A 5 48.04 -15.24 -59.22
N VAL A 6 47.54 -14.06 -58.88
CA VAL A 6 48.31 -12.82 -58.96
C VAL A 6 49.22 -12.83 -57.74
N ARG A 7 50.47 -13.24 -57.93
CA ARG A 7 51.50 -13.04 -56.90
C ARG A 7 51.60 -11.53 -56.69
N VAL A 8 51.08 -11.05 -55.55
CA VAL A 8 51.13 -9.62 -55.22
C VAL A 8 52.60 -9.23 -55.10
N PRO A 9 53.10 -8.30 -55.93
CA PRO A 9 54.51 -7.92 -55.95
C PRO A 9 54.95 -7.36 -54.60
N TYR A 10 56.23 -7.47 -54.29
CA TYR A 10 56.81 -6.84 -53.13
C TYR A 10 57.05 -5.36 -53.44
N ALA A 11 56.71 -4.47 -52.49
CA ALA A 11 57.03 -3.05 -52.62
C ALA A 11 58.54 -2.83 -52.50
N ALA A 12 59.24 -3.63 -51.69
CA ALA A 12 60.69 -3.55 -51.57
C ALA A 12 61.32 -4.91 -51.24
N PHE A 13 62.53 -5.14 -51.75
CA PHE A 13 63.45 -6.19 -51.34
C PHE A 13 64.53 -5.58 -50.43
N VAL A 14 64.87 -6.23 -49.32
CA VAL A 14 65.95 -5.77 -48.41
C VAL A 14 67.14 -6.72 -48.46
N SER A 15 68.27 -6.22 -48.97
CA SER A 15 69.57 -6.89 -49.01
C SER A 15 70.46 -6.36 -47.90
N TYR A 16 71.12 -7.24 -47.13
CA TYR A 16 71.93 -6.86 -45.96
C TYR A 16 72.97 -7.91 -45.57
N SER A 17 73.97 -7.50 -44.79
CA SER A 17 74.91 -8.44 -44.16
C SER A 17 74.37 -8.98 -42.84
N ARG A 18 74.24 -10.29 -42.71
CA ARG A 18 73.73 -10.92 -41.47
C ARG A 18 74.68 -10.80 -40.29
N ALA A 19 75.98 -10.77 -40.56
CA ALA A 19 77.01 -10.65 -39.52
C ALA A 19 76.81 -9.37 -38.68
N VAL A 20 76.21 -8.36 -39.29
CA VAL A 20 76.22 -6.99 -38.77
C VAL A 20 74.82 -6.37 -38.64
N ASP A 21 73.93 -6.59 -39.61
CA ASP A 21 72.62 -5.94 -39.69
C ASP A 21 71.45 -6.85 -39.30
N GLY A 22 71.75 -8.01 -38.67
CA GLY A 22 70.76 -9.05 -38.33
C GLY A 22 69.61 -8.61 -37.42
N LYS A 23 69.81 -7.57 -36.58
CA LYS A 23 68.74 -6.98 -35.75
C LYS A 23 67.99 -5.84 -36.47
N LEU A 24 68.71 -5.05 -37.27
CA LEU A 24 68.18 -3.85 -37.92
C LEU A 24 67.27 -4.18 -39.10
N ALA A 25 67.64 -5.16 -39.94
CA ALA A 25 66.85 -5.59 -41.08
C ALA A 25 65.40 -6.07 -40.72
N PRO A 26 65.17 -6.93 -39.70
CA PRO A 26 63.81 -7.27 -39.26
C PRO A 26 63.01 -6.06 -38.76
N ALA A 27 63.64 -5.18 -37.99
CA ALA A 27 62.97 -4.00 -37.45
C ALA A 27 62.56 -3.03 -38.56
N LEU A 28 63.43 -2.81 -39.55
CA LEU A 28 63.16 -2.04 -40.75
C LEU A 28 61.97 -2.63 -41.53
N GLN A 29 62.00 -3.95 -41.78
CA GLN A 29 60.92 -4.64 -42.49
C GLN A 29 59.58 -4.46 -41.76
N HIS A 30 59.53 -4.68 -40.45
CA HIS A 30 58.31 -4.55 -39.66
C HIS A 30 57.81 -3.11 -39.58
N ALA A 31 58.72 -2.14 -39.50
CA ALA A 31 58.42 -0.72 -39.46
C ALA A 31 57.82 -0.24 -40.79
N LEU A 32 58.44 -0.57 -41.92
CA LEU A 32 57.93 -0.28 -43.27
C LEU A 32 56.55 -0.91 -43.51
N GLN A 33 56.32 -2.14 -43.02
CA GLN A 33 55.02 -2.81 -43.16
C GLN A 33 53.92 -2.24 -42.23
N ARG A 34 54.26 -1.41 -41.23
CA ARG A 34 53.31 -0.84 -40.27
C ARG A 34 53.06 0.66 -40.45
N LEU A 35 54.02 1.39 -40.97
CA LEU A 35 53.87 2.83 -41.18
C LEU A 35 52.73 3.09 -42.17
N THR A 36 51.81 4.01 -41.86
CA THR A 36 50.62 4.32 -42.67
C THR A 36 49.59 3.19 -42.82
N LYS A 37 49.70 2.15 -41.99
CA LYS A 37 48.80 0.99 -42.00
C LYS A 37 47.38 1.40 -41.62
N ARG A 38 46.42 1.07 -42.50
CA ARG A 38 45.00 1.20 -42.19
C ARG A 38 44.56 0.13 -41.18
N TRP A 39 43.65 0.48 -40.28
CA TRP A 39 43.25 -0.40 -39.18
C TRP A 39 42.71 -1.78 -39.62
N TYR A 40 42.11 -1.86 -40.82
CA TYR A 40 41.56 -3.09 -41.39
C TYR A 40 42.55 -3.89 -42.27
N GLN A 41 43.74 -3.36 -42.57
CA GLN A 41 44.75 -4.07 -43.37
C GLN A 41 45.69 -4.88 -42.46
N ARG A 42 46.28 -5.97 -42.95
CA ARG A 42 47.29 -6.73 -42.19
C ARG A 42 48.64 -5.99 -42.15
N ARG A 43 49.02 -5.33 -43.26
CA ARG A 43 50.28 -4.59 -43.50
C ARG A 43 50.00 -3.45 -44.47
N ALA A 44 50.75 -2.34 -44.38
CA ALA A 44 50.65 -1.20 -45.30
C ALA A 44 51.26 -1.52 -46.67
N ILE A 45 52.42 -2.19 -46.68
CA ILE A 45 53.13 -2.70 -47.86
C ILE A 45 53.69 -4.10 -47.59
N ARG A 46 54.13 -4.80 -48.64
CA ARG A 46 54.87 -6.07 -48.52
C ARG A 46 56.34 -5.81 -48.78
N VAL A 47 57.19 -6.14 -47.81
CA VAL A 47 58.64 -6.03 -47.93
C VAL A 47 59.22 -7.43 -47.80
N PHE A 48 59.97 -7.88 -48.80
CA PHE A 48 60.71 -9.14 -48.74
C PHE A 48 62.08 -8.89 -48.12
N ARG A 49 62.54 -9.83 -47.31
CA ARG A 49 63.84 -9.82 -46.67
C ARG A 49 64.35 -11.25 -46.75
N ASP A 50 65.56 -11.45 -47.28
CA ASP A 50 66.18 -12.77 -47.26
C ASP A 50 66.64 -13.13 -45.84
N ASP A 51 66.08 -14.21 -45.28
CA ASP A 51 66.39 -14.74 -43.93
C ASP A 51 66.99 -16.16 -44.00
N ALA A 52 67.25 -16.70 -45.20
CA ALA A 52 67.60 -18.11 -45.39
C ALA A 52 69.10 -18.35 -45.58
N SER A 53 69.74 -19.21 -44.76
CA SER A 53 71.14 -19.59 -44.97
C SER A 53 71.25 -20.49 -46.22
N LEU A 54 71.67 -19.92 -47.36
CA LEU A 54 71.76 -20.65 -48.64
C LEU A 54 72.78 -21.79 -48.64
N THR A 55 73.72 -21.81 -47.69
CA THR A 55 74.61 -22.96 -47.43
C THR A 55 73.87 -24.22 -47.02
N ALA A 56 72.63 -24.11 -46.54
CA ALA A 56 71.82 -25.25 -46.09
C ALA A 56 70.80 -25.74 -47.12
N ASN A 57 70.51 -24.99 -48.20
CA ASN A 57 69.51 -25.39 -49.19
C ASN A 57 69.72 -24.71 -50.57
N PRO A 58 70.23 -25.42 -51.60
CA PRO A 58 70.56 -24.86 -52.91
C PRO A 58 69.37 -24.33 -53.71
N GLY A 59 68.14 -24.82 -53.45
CA GLY A 59 66.92 -24.42 -54.17
C GLY A 59 66.33 -23.06 -53.73
N LEU A 60 66.93 -22.41 -52.73
CA LEU A 60 66.44 -21.13 -52.19
C LEU A 60 66.82 -19.94 -53.08
N TRP A 61 67.88 -20.04 -53.89
CA TRP A 61 68.30 -18.95 -54.79
C TRP A 61 67.22 -18.60 -55.82
N SER A 62 66.52 -19.59 -56.39
CA SER A 62 65.41 -19.33 -57.32
C SER A 62 64.24 -18.59 -56.68
N SER A 63 64.01 -18.79 -55.37
CA SER A 63 62.96 -18.06 -54.64
C SER A 63 63.35 -16.61 -54.30
N ILE A 64 64.65 -16.37 -54.08
CA ILE A 64 65.20 -15.02 -53.85
C ILE A 64 65.21 -14.24 -55.16
N VAL A 65 65.65 -14.85 -56.26
CA VAL A 65 65.56 -14.28 -57.62
C VAL A 65 64.11 -13.95 -57.97
N GLU A 66 63.18 -14.86 -57.69
CA GLU A 66 61.76 -14.61 -57.92
C GLU A 66 61.22 -13.45 -57.05
N ALA A 67 61.68 -13.33 -55.80
CA ALA A 67 61.31 -12.21 -54.93
C ALA A 67 61.96 -10.88 -55.36
N LEU A 68 63.21 -10.91 -55.87
CA LEU A 68 63.90 -9.77 -56.47
C LEU A 68 63.15 -9.28 -57.70
N ASP A 69 62.81 -10.19 -58.62
CA ASP A 69 62.07 -9.85 -59.84
C ASP A 69 60.66 -9.33 -59.52
N GLN A 70 60.03 -9.80 -58.43
CA GLN A 70 58.72 -9.32 -57.98
C GLN A 70 58.79 -8.05 -57.12
N SER A 71 59.98 -7.54 -56.80
CA SER A 71 60.13 -6.32 -55.99
C SER A 71 60.22 -5.07 -56.85
N GLU A 72 59.56 -4.00 -56.43
CA GLU A 72 59.62 -2.70 -57.12
C GLU A 72 60.88 -1.90 -56.74
N PHE A 73 61.23 -1.89 -55.45
CA PHE A 73 62.42 -1.24 -54.92
C PHE A 73 63.42 -2.24 -54.36
N PHE A 74 64.71 -1.91 -54.43
CA PHE A 74 65.79 -2.66 -53.78
C PHE A 74 66.40 -1.78 -52.69
N VAL A 75 66.35 -2.21 -51.44
CA VAL A 75 66.92 -1.49 -50.30
C VAL A 75 68.18 -2.21 -49.87
N LEU A 76 69.32 -1.58 -50.08
CA LEU A 76 70.62 -2.07 -49.62
C LEU A 76 70.95 -1.50 -48.24
N LEU A 77 71.11 -2.36 -47.24
CA LEU A 77 71.79 -1.99 -46.00
C LEU A 77 73.30 -2.04 -46.25
N ALA A 78 73.89 -0.86 -46.43
CA ALA A 78 75.28 -0.68 -46.85
C ALA A 78 76.20 -0.63 -45.61
N SER A 79 77.09 -1.62 -45.52
CA SER A 79 78.15 -1.77 -44.52
C SER A 79 79.38 -2.39 -45.19
N PRO A 80 80.59 -2.23 -44.64
CA PRO A 80 81.79 -2.87 -45.18
C PRO A 80 81.65 -4.39 -45.35
N GLU A 81 80.90 -5.03 -44.45
CA GLU A 81 80.60 -6.46 -44.52
C GLU A 81 79.57 -6.79 -45.59
N ALA A 82 78.62 -5.90 -45.88
CA ALA A 82 77.71 -6.05 -47.02
C ALA A 82 78.44 -5.88 -48.36
N ALA A 83 79.42 -4.96 -48.44
CA ALA A 83 80.24 -4.75 -49.62
C ALA A 83 81.11 -5.99 -49.96
N GLN A 84 81.60 -6.69 -48.94
CA GLN A 84 82.41 -7.92 -49.10
C GLN A 84 81.57 -9.19 -49.21
N SER A 85 80.26 -9.13 -48.96
CA SER A 85 79.37 -10.29 -49.03
C SER A 85 79.13 -10.73 -50.47
N GLU A 86 79.56 -11.94 -50.81
CA GLU A 86 79.32 -12.55 -52.12
C GLU A 86 77.82 -12.60 -52.46
N TRP A 87 76.96 -12.80 -51.45
CA TRP A 87 75.51 -12.86 -51.63
C TRP A 87 74.90 -11.50 -51.96
N VAL A 88 75.28 -10.46 -51.22
CA VAL A 88 74.83 -9.08 -51.52
C VAL A 88 75.30 -8.67 -52.91
N ARG A 89 76.54 -9.02 -53.29
CA ARG A 89 77.06 -8.78 -54.64
C ARG A 89 76.25 -9.47 -55.72
N ARG A 90 75.82 -10.72 -55.50
CA ARG A 90 74.97 -11.46 -56.45
C ARG A 90 73.58 -10.84 -56.58
N GLU A 91 72.96 -10.43 -55.48
CA GLU A 91 71.64 -9.77 -55.49
C GLU A 91 71.68 -8.40 -56.17
N VAL A 92 72.71 -7.59 -55.87
CA VAL A 92 72.96 -6.29 -56.50
C VAL A 92 73.25 -6.46 -58.00
N SER A 93 74.12 -7.41 -58.36
CA SER A 93 74.40 -7.70 -59.78
C SER A 93 73.14 -8.13 -60.52
N HIS A 94 72.34 -9.03 -59.93
CA HIS A 94 71.07 -9.47 -60.52
C HIS A 94 70.11 -8.29 -60.73
N TRP A 95 70.00 -7.39 -59.73
CA TRP A 95 69.17 -6.19 -59.83
C TRP A 95 69.60 -5.28 -60.97
N LEU A 96 70.89 -4.92 -61.05
CA LEU A 96 71.41 -4.02 -62.09
C LEU A 96 71.22 -4.56 -63.52
N HIS A 97 71.20 -5.89 -63.71
CA HIS A 97 70.98 -6.50 -65.02
C HIS A 97 69.51 -6.50 -65.46
N HIS A 98 68.55 -6.50 -64.52
CA HIS A 98 67.13 -6.70 -64.82
C HIS A 98 66.23 -5.50 -64.47
N ARG A 99 66.73 -4.55 -63.66
CA ARG A 99 65.98 -3.42 -63.11
C ARG A 99 66.80 -2.12 -63.18
N PRO A 100 66.13 -0.96 -63.29
CA PRO A 100 66.82 0.32 -63.28
C PRO A 100 67.45 0.59 -61.90
N VAL A 101 68.63 1.21 -61.90
CA VAL A 101 69.34 1.61 -60.67
C VAL A 101 68.55 2.65 -59.85
N GLY A 102 67.66 3.42 -60.50
CA GLY A 102 66.86 4.48 -59.85
C GLY A 102 65.84 4.00 -58.81
N THR A 103 65.55 2.70 -58.75
CA THR A 103 64.72 2.10 -57.68
C THR A 103 65.56 1.37 -56.62
N LEU A 104 66.89 1.53 -56.65
CA LEU A 104 67.82 1.07 -55.63
C LEU A 104 68.04 2.17 -54.59
N LEU A 105 67.65 1.90 -53.34
CA LEU A 105 67.78 2.78 -52.19
C LEU A 105 68.93 2.30 -51.31
N ILE A 106 69.85 3.20 -50.99
CA ILE A 106 71.00 2.91 -50.13
C ILE A 106 70.67 3.38 -48.72
N ALA A 107 70.80 2.49 -47.74
CA ALA A 107 70.71 2.83 -46.32
C ALA A 107 72.03 2.45 -45.65
N VAL A 108 72.84 3.46 -45.30
CA VAL A 108 74.18 3.25 -44.74
C VAL A 108 74.05 2.85 -43.29
N THR A 109 74.46 1.63 -42.95
CA THR A 109 74.43 1.08 -41.60
C THR A 109 75.81 1.09 -40.94
N ASP A 110 76.90 1.05 -41.73
CA ASP A 110 78.27 1.24 -41.27
C ASP A 110 79.19 1.71 -42.42
N GLY A 111 80.39 2.18 -42.10
CA GLY A 111 81.39 2.62 -43.07
C GLY A 111 81.19 4.04 -43.62
N GLU A 112 82.01 4.40 -44.62
CA GLU A 112 81.97 5.68 -45.30
C GLU A 112 81.41 5.56 -46.71
N LEU A 113 80.59 6.54 -47.10
CA LEU A 113 80.02 6.70 -48.43
C LEU A 113 80.39 8.09 -48.94
N ARG A 114 81.15 8.17 -50.05
CA ARG A 114 81.65 9.43 -50.61
C ARG A 114 81.43 9.49 -52.12
N TRP A 115 80.56 10.40 -52.56
CA TRP A 115 80.38 10.72 -53.97
C TRP A 115 81.47 11.66 -54.46
N ASP A 116 82.04 11.37 -55.62
CA ASP A 116 82.97 12.24 -56.32
C ASP A 116 82.28 12.86 -57.55
N PRO A 117 81.94 14.17 -57.51
CA PRO A 117 81.30 14.86 -58.63
C PRO A 117 82.17 14.89 -59.90
N ALA A 118 83.50 14.78 -59.78
CA ALA A 118 84.41 14.88 -60.92
C ALA A 118 84.41 13.62 -61.79
N THR A 119 84.17 12.45 -61.19
CA THR A 119 84.15 11.15 -61.88
C THR A 119 82.74 10.61 -62.12
N GLY A 120 81.70 11.27 -61.59
CA GLY A 120 80.31 10.86 -61.74
C GLY A 120 80.01 9.52 -61.07
N GLY A 121 80.71 9.21 -59.98
CA GLY A 121 80.59 7.95 -59.24
C GLY A 121 81.06 8.09 -57.80
N PHE A 122 80.99 6.99 -57.04
CA PHE A 122 81.53 6.94 -55.69
C PHE A 122 83.05 6.76 -55.71
N ASP A 123 83.75 7.51 -54.84
CA ASP A 123 85.20 7.45 -54.68
C ASP A 123 85.60 6.04 -54.19
N PRO A 124 86.33 5.24 -55.00
CA PRO A 124 86.67 3.87 -54.67
C PRO A 124 87.66 3.74 -53.51
N ASP A 125 88.45 4.78 -53.21
CA ASP A 125 89.45 4.75 -52.14
C ASP A 125 88.83 5.17 -50.79
N ARG A 126 87.69 5.88 -50.82
CA ARG A 126 87.02 6.40 -49.61
C ARG A 126 85.68 5.76 -49.30
N THR A 127 85.00 5.17 -50.28
CA THR A 127 83.72 4.48 -50.07
C THR A 127 83.96 3.04 -49.65
N THR A 128 83.66 2.71 -48.40
CA THR A 128 83.94 1.38 -47.82
C THR A 128 82.71 0.49 -47.69
N CYS A 129 81.50 1.04 -47.85
CA CYS A 129 80.24 0.33 -47.53
C CYS A 129 79.43 -0.15 -48.73
N LEU A 130 79.91 0.09 -49.97
CA LEU A 130 79.23 -0.35 -51.19
C LEU A 130 80.00 -1.46 -51.93
N PRO A 131 79.27 -2.44 -52.50
CA PRO A 131 79.81 -3.37 -53.49
C PRO A 131 80.48 -2.64 -54.66
N PRO A 132 81.60 -3.16 -55.22
CA PRO A 132 82.29 -2.56 -56.36
C PRO A 132 81.38 -2.29 -57.56
N GLU A 133 80.36 -3.14 -57.76
CA GLU A 133 79.38 -3.02 -58.84
C GLU A 133 78.54 -1.74 -58.76
N LEU A 134 78.39 -1.15 -57.58
CA LEU A 134 77.58 0.07 -57.37
C LEU A 134 78.39 1.35 -57.42
N LEU A 135 79.73 1.29 -57.38
CA LEU A 135 80.58 2.48 -57.35
C LEU A 135 80.42 3.36 -58.60
N ARG A 136 80.04 2.78 -59.74
CA ARG A 136 79.77 3.49 -61.01
C ARG A 136 78.39 3.22 -61.61
N ALA A 137 77.46 2.69 -60.81
CA ALA A 137 76.14 2.30 -61.32
C ALA A 137 75.16 3.47 -61.48
N PHE A 138 75.40 4.59 -60.79
CA PHE A 138 74.51 5.74 -60.77
C PHE A 138 75.02 6.85 -61.69
N ALA A 139 74.12 7.55 -62.37
CA ALA A 139 74.45 8.70 -63.23
C ALA A 139 74.58 10.01 -62.44
N GLU A 140 73.97 10.08 -61.26
CA GLU A 140 73.98 11.21 -60.33
C GLU A 140 74.00 10.66 -58.89
N GLU A 141 74.39 11.48 -57.91
CA GLU A 141 74.47 11.03 -56.51
C GLU A 141 73.09 10.54 -56.02
N PRO A 142 72.95 9.24 -55.67
CA PRO A 142 71.67 8.71 -55.23
C PRO A 142 71.33 9.20 -53.82
N ARG A 143 70.03 9.35 -53.55
CA ARG A 143 69.55 9.58 -52.19
C ARG A 143 69.83 8.35 -51.33
N TRP A 144 70.56 8.55 -50.23
CA TRP A 144 70.84 7.53 -49.24
C TRP A 144 70.39 7.98 -47.84
N VAL A 145 70.09 7.00 -46.98
CA VAL A 145 69.61 7.23 -45.61
C VAL A 145 70.67 6.77 -44.62
N ASP A 146 71.04 7.64 -43.68
CA ASP A 146 71.98 7.29 -42.61
C ASP A 146 71.25 6.54 -41.47
N LEU A 147 71.58 5.27 -41.31
CA LEU A 147 71.08 4.39 -40.24
C LEU A 147 72.19 3.97 -39.26
N ARG A 148 73.39 4.58 -39.32
CA ARG A 148 74.52 4.22 -38.45
C ARG A 148 74.19 4.38 -36.97
N ALA A 149 73.47 5.44 -36.61
CA ALA A 149 72.99 5.65 -35.24
C ALA A 149 71.99 4.56 -34.79
N ALA A 150 71.07 4.16 -35.68
CA ALA A 150 70.07 3.15 -35.38
C ALA A 150 70.68 1.76 -35.16
N ARG A 151 71.82 1.45 -35.79
CA ARG A 151 72.50 0.15 -35.62
C ARG A 151 72.93 -0.14 -34.18
N HIS A 152 73.21 0.89 -33.38
CA HIS A 152 73.64 0.76 -31.99
C HIS A 152 72.51 0.96 -30.96
N GLU A 153 71.26 1.18 -31.39
CA GLU A 153 70.11 1.35 -30.48
C GLU A 153 69.59 0.01 -29.94
N GLU A 154 69.24 -0.04 -28.64
CA GLU A 154 68.66 -1.23 -28.02
C GLU A 154 67.19 -1.49 -28.42
N HIS A 155 66.46 -0.46 -28.87
CA HIS A 155 65.00 -0.51 -29.09
C HIS A 155 64.57 0.03 -30.46
N LEU A 156 64.72 -0.80 -31.49
CA LEU A 156 64.31 -0.48 -32.86
C LEU A 156 62.79 -0.58 -33.05
N SER A 157 62.06 0.51 -32.76
CA SER A 157 60.60 0.56 -32.94
C SER A 157 60.09 1.91 -33.44
N LEU A 158 58.94 1.92 -34.11
CA LEU A 158 58.25 3.16 -34.55
C LEU A 158 57.86 4.12 -33.41
N ARG A 159 58.09 3.75 -32.14
CA ARG A 159 57.90 4.64 -30.99
C ARG A 159 59.10 5.54 -30.73
N VAL A 160 60.29 5.16 -31.22
CA VAL A 160 61.52 5.95 -31.09
C VAL A 160 61.52 7.02 -32.19
N PRO A 161 61.58 8.32 -31.86
CA PRO A 161 61.46 9.39 -32.86
C PRO A 161 62.52 9.34 -33.95
N HIS A 162 63.79 9.16 -33.59
CA HIS A 162 64.91 9.13 -34.56
C HIS A 162 64.80 7.95 -35.52
N PHE A 163 64.48 6.75 -35.02
CA PHE A 163 64.25 5.58 -35.86
C PHE A 163 63.02 5.77 -36.76
N LYS A 164 61.88 6.25 -36.24
CA LYS A 164 60.68 6.53 -37.05
C LYS A 164 60.97 7.53 -38.17
N ASP A 165 61.76 8.56 -37.87
CA ASP A 165 62.12 9.63 -38.81
C ASP A 165 62.92 9.07 -40.01
N LYS A 166 63.93 8.24 -39.73
CA LYS A 166 64.73 7.57 -40.77
C LYS A 166 63.96 6.51 -41.54
N ILE A 167 63.06 5.76 -40.88
CA ILE A 167 62.17 4.84 -41.59
C ILE A 167 61.16 5.60 -42.45
N ALA A 168 60.70 6.78 -42.03
CA ALA A 168 59.80 7.60 -42.84
C ALA A 168 60.48 8.12 -44.11
N GLU A 169 61.80 8.40 -44.08
CA GLU A 169 62.60 8.73 -45.28
C GLU A 169 62.62 7.57 -46.28
N LEU A 170 62.89 6.34 -45.80
CA LEU A 170 62.86 5.13 -46.64
C LEU A 170 61.44 4.81 -47.14
N ALA A 171 60.43 4.93 -46.28
CA ALA A 171 59.04 4.69 -46.63
C ALA A 171 58.53 5.71 -47.66
N ALA A 172 58.92 6.99 -47.55
CA ALA A 172 58.58 8.03 -48.51
C ALA A 172 59.03 7.66 -49.94
N ALA A 173 60.25 7.14 -50.07
CA ALA A 173 60.77 6.67 -51.35
C ALA A 173 59.97 5.47 -51.89
N VAL A 174 59.75 4.44 -51.06
CA VAL A 174 59.01 3.22 -51.45
C VAL A 174 57.54 3.51 -51.79
N HIS A 175 56.90 4.45 -51.08
CA HIS A 175 55.52 4.86 -51.33
C HIS A 175 55.38 5.94 -52.41
N ARG A 176 56.49 6.47 -52.94
CA ARG A 176 56.54 7.63 -53.87
C ARG A 176 55.77 8.85 -53.35
N LYS A 177 55.90 9.16 -52.05
CA LYS A 177 55.27 10.28 -51.36
C LYS A 177 56.29 11.14 -50.64
N SER A 178 55.92 12.34 -50.22
CA SER A 178 56.78 13.11 -49.31
C SER A 178 56.84 12.45 -47.92
N LYS A 179 57.92 12.69 -47.19
CA LYS A 179 58.07 12.24 -45.78
C LYS A 179 56.93 12.77 -44.90
N ASP A 180 56.56 14.04 -45.09
CA ASP A 180 55.48 14.69 -44.36
C ASP A 180 54.12 14.06 -44.64
N ASP A 181 53.86 13.63 -45.88
CA ASP A 181 52.62 12.92 -46.23
C ASP A 181 52.51 11.57 -45.53
N ILE A 182 53.62 10.83 -45.44
CA ILE A 182 53.69 9.53 -44.76
C ILE A 182 53.44 9.68 -43.26
N VAL A 183 54.17 10.60 -42.60
CA VAL A 183 53.99 10.85 -41.16
C VAL A 183 52.59 11.40 -40.86
N GLY A 184 52.10 12.34 -41.68
CA GLY A 184 50.76 12.90 -41.54
C GLY A 184 49.65 11.87 -41.76
N GLN A 185 49.82 10.94 -42.70
CA GLN A 185 48.85 9.87 -42.93
C GLN A 185 48.78 8.88 -41.76
N ASP A 186 49.93 8.49 -41.19
CA ASP A 186 50.02 7.60 -40.02
C ASP A 186 49.28 8.20 -38.79
N ILE A 187 49.47 9.49 -38.53
CA ILE A 187 48.81 10.21 -37.44
C ILE A 187 47.28 10.26 -37.66
N ARG A 188 46.82 10.58 -38.86
CA ARG A 188 45.38 10.63 -39.18
C ARG A 188 44.70 9.28 -38.99
N GLU A 189 45.31 8.20 -39.44
CA GLU A 189 44.76 6.85 -39.30
C GLU A 189 44.75 6.38 -37.83
N HIS A 190 45.78 6.73 -37.06
CA HIS A 190 45.79 6.47 -35.62
C HIS A 190 44.67 7.23 -34.89
N GLN A 191 44.52 8.53 -35.16
CA GLN A 191 43.45 9.34 -34.56
C GLN A 191 42.04 8.86 -34.94
N ARG A 192 41.82 8.44 -36.20
CA ARG A 192 40.55 7.85 -36.65
C ARG A 192 40.20 6.58 -35.88
N THR A 193 41.19 5.70 -35.68
CA THR A 193 41.01 4.44 -34.95
C THR A 193 40.62 4.71 -33.50
N VAL A 194 41.33 5.62 -32.82
CA VAL A 194 41.01 6.01 -31.44
C VAL A 194 39.62 6.60 -31.32
N ARG A 195 39.22 7.52 -32.21
CA ARG A 195 37.87 8.09 -32.23
C ARG A 195 36.79 7.03 -32.45
N LEU A 196 37.02 6.08 -33.36
CA LEU A 196 36.07 5.00 -33.63
C LEU A 196 35.90 4.08 -32.42
N VAL A 197 37.01 3.71 -31.75
CA VAL A 197 36.95 2.93 -30.50
C VAL A 197 36.22 3.70 -29.40
N GLN A 198 36.50 4.99 -29.23
CA GLN A 198 35.81 5.84 -28.25
C GLN A 198 34.29 5.91 -28.52
N VAL A 199 33.88 6.06 -29.78
CA VAL A 199 32.46 6.06 -30.16
C VAL A 199 31.81 4.71 -29.87
N ILE A 200 32.47 3.60 -30.19
CA ILE A 200 31.96 2.25 -29.89
C ILE A 200 31.79 2.06 -28.37
N VAL A 201 32.81 2.42 -27.59
CA VAL A 201 32.75 2.33 -26.12
C VAL A 201 31.61 3.21 -25.57
N ALA A 202 31.43 4.42 -26.09
CA ALA A 202 30.33 5.30 -25.69
C ALA A 202 28.95 4.71 -26.03
N ILE A 203 28.79 4.07 -27.20
CA ILE A 203 27.56 3.38 -27.59
C ILE A 203 27.27 2.21 -26.66
N PHE A 204 28.26 1.36 -26.36
CA PHE A 204 28.07 0.24 -25.43
C PHE A 204 27.76 0.71 -24.00
N ALA A 205 28.41 1.77 -23.53
CA ALA A 205 28.11 2.37 -22.23
C ALA A 205 26.67 2.90 -22.18
N LEU A 206 26.23 3.61 -23.23
CA LEU A 206 24.85 4.10 -23.34
C LEU A 206 23.84 2.94 -23.35
N LEU A 207 24.09 1.87 -24.11
CA LEU A 207 23.24 0.68 -24.16
C LEU A 207 23.17 -0.04 -22.80
N ALA A 208 24.28 -0.13 -22.07
CA ALA A 208 24.29 -0.73 -20.72
C ALA A 208 23.47 0.12 -19.73
N VAL A 209 23.58 1.45 -19.80
CA VAL A 209 22.77 2.36 -18.96
C VAL A 209 21.29 2.24 -19.30
N THR A 210 20.91 2.25 -20.58
CA THR A 210 19.50 2.13 -20.99
C THR A 210 18.93 0.76 -20.63
N ALA A 211 19.68 -0.33 -20.83
CA ALA A 211 19.27 -1.67 -20.42
C ALA A 211 19.06 -1.77 -18.90
N THR A 212 19.95 -1.16 -18.10
CA THR A 212 19.80 -1.12 -16.64
C THR A 212 18.58 -0.33 -16.21
N VAL A 213 18.32 0.83 -16.84
CA VAL A 213 17.12 1.65 -16.58
C VAL A 213 15.86 0.91 -17.00
N GLN A 214 15.85 0.23 -18.13
CA GLN A 214 14.72 -0.57 -18.61
C GLN A 214 14.46 -1.75 -17.68
N TRP A 215 15.49 -2.47 -17.26
CA TRP A 215 15.38 -3.58 -16.31
C TRP A 215 14.78 -3.13 -14.98
N ARG A 216 15.27 -2.02 -14.41
CA ARG A 216 14.71 -1.44 -13.17
C ARG A 216 13.24 -1.01 -13.33
N ARG A 217 12.85 -0.49 -14.49
CA ARG A 217 11.45 -0.12 -14.78
C ARG A 217 10.55 -1.34 -14.92
N ALA A 218 11.03 -2.40 -15.58
CA ALA A 218 10.28 -3.63 -15.74
C ALA A 218 10.05 -4.31 -14.37
N ASP A 219 11.08 -4.34 -13.52
CA ASP A 219 11.00 -4.88 -12.16
C ASP A 219 10.01 -4.09 -11.29
N SER A 220 10.07 -2.75 -11.32
CA SER A 220 9.12 -1.92 -10.57
C SER A 220 7.68 -2.05 -11.06
N GLN A 221 7.46 -2.17 -12.36
CA GLN A 221 6.14 -2.40 -12.94
C GLN A 221 5.58 -3.78 -12.55
N ALA A 222 6.41 -4.82 -12.55
CA ALA A 222 6.02 -6.15 -12.11
C ALA A 222 5.64 -6.17 -10.61
N ALA A 223 6.41 -5.45 -9.77
CA ALA A 223 6.09 -5.29 -8.35
C ALA A 223 4.76 -4.56 -8.15
N ILE A 224 4.52 -3.45 -8.87
CA ILE A 224 3.25 -2.70 -8.82
C ILE A 224 2.06 -3.56 -9.27
N ALA A 225 2.21 -4.33 -10.35
CA ALA A 225 1.15 -5.22 -10.83
C ALA A 225 0.83 -6.34 -9.84
N THR A 226 1.86 -6.91 -9.20
CA THR A 226 1.69 -7.90 -8.15
C THR A 226 1.00 -7.31 -6.93
N ALA A 227 1.43 -6.12 -6.51
CA ALA A 227 0.82 -5.39 -5.40
C ALA A 227 -0.64 -4.99 -5.67
N GLY A 228 -0.97 -4.61 -6.90
CA GLY A 228 -2.35 -4.35 -7.34
C GLY A 228 -3.25 -5.57 -7.16
N ARG A 229 -2.82 -6.75 -7.64
CA ARG A 229 -3.59 -8.00 -7.47
C ARG A 229 -3.80 -8.36 -5.99
N LEU A 230 -2.78 -8.16 -5.14
CA LEU A 230 -2.91 -8.37 -3.70
C LEU A 230 -3.93 -7.42 -3.07
N ALA A 231 -3.93 -6.15 -3.48
CA ALA A 231 -4.89 -5.15 -3.02
C ALA A 231 -6.32 -5.45 -3.49
N ASP A 232 -6.50 -5.87 -4.74
CA ASP A 232 -7.81 -6.26 -5.29
C ASP A 232 -8.39 -7.47 -4.53
N GLN A 233 -7.55 -8.49 -4.29
CA GLN A 233 -7.95 -9.66 -3.51
C GLN A 233 -8.28 -9.30 -2.06
N SER A 234 -7.50 -8.40 -1.46
CA SER A 234 -7.82 -7.85 -0.13
C SER A 234 -9.18 -7.18 -0.12
N ALA A 235 -9.49 -6.34 -1.11
CA ALA A 235 -10.78 -5.64 -1.18
C ALA A 235 -11.95 -6.63 -1.34
N ALA A 236 -11.78 -7.66 -2.18
CA ALA A 236 -12.79 -8.70 -2.39
C ALA A 236 -13.10 -9.53 -1.13
N LEU A 237 -12.10 -9.70 -0.26
CA LEU A 237 -12.23 -10.47 0.99
C LEU A 237 -12.64 -9.61 2.20
N LEU A 238 -12.77 -8.29 2.05
CA LEU A 238 -12.93 -7.39 3.19
C LEU A 238 -14.16 -7.71 4.06
N ASP A 239 -15.27 -8.16 3.46
CA ASP A 239 -16.50 -8.51 4.18
C ASP A 239 -16.63 -10.01 4.51
N SER A 240 -16.00 -10.89 3.73
CA SER A 240 -16.12 -12.35 3.89
C SER A 240 -15.03 -12.93 4.80
N ASP A 241 -13.81 -12.41 4.67
CA ASP A 241 -12.64 -12.80 5.45
C ASP A 241 -11.72 -11.61 5.76
N PRO A 242 -12.11 -10.77 6.74
CA PRO A 242 -11.35 -9.57 7.08
C PRO A 242 -9.92 -9.87 7.55
N ALA A 243 -9.67 -11.02 8.19
CA ALA A 243 -8.34 -11.44 8.63
C ALA A 243 -7.38 -11.64 7.46
N VAL A 244 -7.81 -12.36 6.43
CA VAL A 244 -7.01 -12.55 5.22
C VAL A 244 -6.87 -11.23 4.48
N ALA A 245 -7.96 -10.48 4.33
CA ALA A 245 -7.95 -9.17 3.68
C ALA A 245 -6.90 -8.23 4.29
N MET A 246 -6.91 -8.05 5.61
CA MET A 246 -5.92 -7.21 6.32
C MET A 246 -4.48 -7.63 6.04
N GLN A 247 -4.19 -8.93 6.08
CA GLN A 247 -2.84 -9.44 5.81
C GLN A 247 -2.45 -9.27 4.34
N LEU A 248 -3.35 -9.53 3.38
CA LEU A 248 -3.10 -9.27 1.97
C LEU A 248 -2.87 -7.78 1.69
N ALA A 249 -3.57 -6.90 2.39
CA ALA A 249 -3.37 -5.45 2.28
C ALA A 249 -1.97 -5.03 2.76
N VAL A 250 -1.49 -5.61 3.87
CA VAL A 250 -0.10 -5.39 4.35
C VAL A 250 0.90 -5.91 3.32
N ALA A 251 0.70 -7.11 2.78
CA ALA A 251 1.57 -7.67 1.75
C ALA A 251 1.59 -6.81 0.48
N ALA A 252 0.45 -6.28 0.07
CA ALA A 252 0.31 -5.37 -1.06
C ALA A 252 1.13 -4.09 -0.83
N TYR A 253 0.93 -3.43 0.31
CA TYR A 253 1.62 -2.19 0.69
C TYR A 253 3.15 -2.39 0.79
N ARG A 254 3.60 -3.48 1.41
CA ARG A 254 5.03 -3.81 1.50
C ARG A 254 5.66 -4.17 0.15
N THR A 255 4.87 -4.65 -0.81
CA THR A 255 5.34 -4.98 -2.17
C THR A 255 5.54 -3.72 -3.01
N ALA A 256 4.58 -2.80 -2.97
CA ALA A 256 4.70 -1.48 -3.58
C ALA A 256 3.81 -0.46 -2.86
N ASP A 257 4.37 0.67 -2.45
CA ASP A 257 3.62 1.77 -1.86
C ASP A 257 2.98 2.64 -2.97
N THR A 258 1.68 2.44 -3.20
CA THR A 258 0.90 3.11 -4.24
C THR A 258 -0.46 3.53 -3.67
N ALA A 259 -1.19 4.38 -4.39
CA ALA A 259 -2.53 4.79 -3.97
C ALA A 259 -3.47 3.58 -3.79
N VAL A 260 -3.39 2.58 -4.67
CA VAL A 260 -4.22 1.36 -4.62
C VAL A 260 -3.89 0.52 -3.39
N THR A 261 -2.61 0.32 -3.09
CA THR A 261 -2.20 -0.49 -1.93
C THR A 261 -2.47 0.21 -0.60
N ARG A 262 -2.29 1.54 -0.55
CA ARG A 262 -2.75 2.35 0.60
C ARG A 262 -4.26 2.28 0.78
N SER A 263 -5.02 2.34 -0.32
CA SER A 263 -6.49 2.22 -0.28
C SER A 263 -6.90 0.91 0.38
N ALA A 264 -6.36 -0.23 -0.08
CA ALA A 264 -6.64 -1.53 0.53
C ALA A 264 -6.23 -1.59 2.01
N LEU A 265 -5.04 -1.10 2.35
CA LEU A 265 -4.52 -1.14 3.72
C LEU A 265 -5.34 -0.30 4.70
N LEU A 266 -5.65 0.95 4.34
CA LEU A 266 -6.41 1.85 5.20
C LEU A 266 -7.88 1.41 5.29
N SER A 267 -8.44 0.87 4.21
CA SER A 267 -9.79 0.29 4.18
C SER A 267 -9.90 -0.96 5.03
N ALA A 268 -8.86 -1.79 5.09
CA ALA A 268 -8.84 -3.03 5.87
C ALA A 268 -9.07 -2.80 7.37
N ARG A 269 -8.69 -1.62 7.88
CA ARG A 269 -8.91 -1.23 9.29
C ARG A 269 -10.40 -0.95 9.62
N SER A 270 -11.26 -0.74 8.62
CA SER A 270 -12.68 -0.46 8.84
C SER A 270 -13.45 -1.64 9.44
N ARG A 271 -12.90 -2.86 9.37
CA ARG A 271 -13.49 -4.06 9.96
C ARG A 271 -12.75 -4.41 11.26
N GLY A 272 -13.48 -4.69 12.34
CA GLY A 272 -12.89 -5.03 13.65
C GLY A 272 -12.62 -6.52 13.77
N HIS A 273 -11.46 -7.00 13.31
CA HIS A 273 -11.17 -8.43 13.28
C HIS A 273 -9.75 -8.73 13.75
N ALA A 274 -9.58 -9.73 14.61
CA ALA A 274 -8.29 -10.10 15.20
C ALA A 274 -7.73 -11.41 14.64
N GLY A 275 -8.54 -12.33 14.10
CA GLY A 275 -8.01 -13.54 13.48
C GLY A 275 -9.01 -14.68 13.32
N ARG A 276 -8.56 -15.73 12.63
CA ARG A 276 -9.31 -16.97 12.41
C ARG A 276 -8.56 -18.12 13.06
N LEU A 277 -9.28 -18.91 13.84
CA LEU A 277 -8.79 -20.11 14.48
C LEU A 277 -9.29 -21.30 13.66
N LEU A 278 -8.38 -21.94 12.94
CA LEU A 278 -8.66 -22.98 11.94
C LEU A 278 -8.34 -24.37 12.47
N GLY A 279 -9.19 -25.35 12.17
CA GLY A 279 -8.94 -26.75 12.51
C GLY A 279 -10.17 -27.64 12.54
N HIS A 280 -11.34 -27.08 12.88
CA HIS A 280 -12.60 -27.82 12.87
C HIS A 280 -13.02 -28.23 11.46
N ARG A 281 -13.74 -29.36 11.37
CA ARG A 281 -14.23 -29.94 10.11
C ARG A 281 -15.76 -30.03 10.04
N ALA A 282 -16.43 -29.50 11.05
CA ALA A 282 -17.88 -29.45 11.18
C ALA A 282 -18.29 -28.11 11.83
N PRO A 283 -19.56 -27.69 11.71
CA PRO A 283 -20.05 -26.43 12.29
C PRO A 283 -19.67 -26.28 13.76
N VAL A 284 -19.19 -25.10 14.16
CA VAL A 284 -18.80 -24.83 15.54
C VAL A 284 -20.01 -24.33 16.31
N GLY A 285 -20.53 -25.16 17.22
CA GLY A 285 -21.80 -24.87 17.91
C GLY A 285 -21.70 -24.53 19.40
N LYS A 286 -20.53 -24.64 20.03
CA LYS A 286 -20.29 -24.09 21.39
C LYS A 286 -18.88 -23.53 21.55
N ILE A 287 -18.76 -22.47 22.32
CA ILE A 287 -17.50 -21.81 22.68
C ILE A 287 -17.57 -21.40 24.15
N ALA A 288 -16.46 -21.57 24.87
CA ALA A 288 -16.26 -21.04 26.22
C ALA A 288 -14.89 -20.38 26.33
N THR A 289 -14.78 -19.35 27.17
CA THR A 289 -13.53 -18.62 27.40
C THR A 289 -13.15 -18.64 28.88
N SER A 290 -11.85 -18.63 29.17
CA SER A 290 -11.38 -18.52 30.55
C SER A 290 -11.56 -17.11 31.11
N ASP A 291 -11.70 -17.01 32.44
CA ASP A 291 -11.93 -15.76 33.16
C ASP A 291 -10.84 -14.70 32.97
N ASP A 292 -9.61 -15.13 32.73
CA ASP A 292 -8.50 -14.20 32.46
C ASP A 292 -8.42 -13.78 30.99
N GLY A 293 -9.29 -14.34 30.13
CA GLY A 293 -9.34 -14.09 28.69
C GLY A 293 -8.19 -14.70 27.87
N ALA A 294 -7.32 -15.51 28.47
CA ALA A 294 -6.15 -16.06 27.76
C ALA A 294 -6.48 -17.30 26.92
N LEU A 295 -7.54 -18.04 27.26
CA LEU A 295 -7.91 -19.29 26.61
C LEU A 295 -9.34 -19.23 26.05
N ALA A 296 -9.52 -19.89 24.91
CA ALA A 296 -10.83 -20.24 24.38
C ALA A 296 -10.88 -21.74 24.09
N VAL A 297 -12.05 -22.34 24.28
CA VAL A 297 -12.33 -23.72 23.90
C VAL A 297 -13.53 -23.73 22.98
N SER A 298 -13.43 -24.42 21.86
CA SER A 298 -14.53 -24.58 20.90
C SER A 298 -14.86 -26.05 20.68
N ALA A 299 -16.15 -26.33 20.49
CA ALA A 299 -16.67 -27.64 20.15
C ALA A 299 -17.46 -27.58 18.84
N ASP A 300 -17.18 -28.52 17.93
CA ASP A 300 -17.97 -28.70 16.71
C ASP A 300 -19.07 -29.76 16.86
N THR A 301 -19.98 -29.78 15.89
CA THR A 301 -21.10 -30.72 15.84
C THR A 301 -20.69 -32.17 15.56
N ALA A 302 -19.41 -32.42 15.23
CA ALA A 302 -18.86 -33.76 15.09
C ALA A 302 -18.22 -34.27 16.39
N GLY A 303 -18.25 -33.46 17.46
CA GLY A 303 -17.71 -33.81 18.78
C GLY A 303 -16.20 -33.54 18.94
N THR A 304 -15.58 -32.81 18.02
CA THR A 304 -14.18 -32.37 18.16
C THR A 304 -14.11 -31.16 19.09
N ILE A 305 -13.19 -31.18 20.04
CA ILE A 305 -12.96 -30.05 20.96
C ILE A 305 -11.52 -29.55 20.83
N MET A 306 -11.38 -28.25 20.61
CA MET A 306 -10.09 -27.59 20.43
C MET A 306 -9.87 -26.51 21.48
N LEU A 307 -8.66 -26.49 22.06
CA LEU A 307 -8.18 -25.46 22.98
C LEU A 307 -7.30 -24.48 22.23
N TRP A 308 -7.57 -23.20 22.43
CA TRP A 308 -6.92 -22.07 21.80
C TRP A 308 -6.29 -21.15 22.84
N ARG A 309 -5.10 -20.64 22.56
CA ARG A 309 -4.53 -19.50 23.27
C ARG A 309 -4.85 -18.23 22.48
N LEU A 310 -5.44 -17.24 23.14
CA LEU A 310 -5.83 -15.98 22.54
C LEU A 310 -4.70 -14.94 22.63
N SER A 311 -3.48 -15.34 22.24
CA SER A 311 -2.28 -14.51 22.24
C SER A 311 -1.66 -14.44 20.84
N PRO A 312 -1.17 -13.27 20.37
CA PRO A 312 -0.48 -13.14 19.08
C PRO A 312 0.80 -14.01 18.96
N LEU A 313 1.35 -14.44 20.11
CA LEU A 313 2.64 -15.12 20.20
C LEU A 313 2.56 -16.66 20.14
N ASP A 314 1.39 -17.27 20.44
CA ASP A 314 1.24 -18.73 20.51
C ASP A 314 0.25 -19.25 19.45
N ARG A 315 0.76 -20.01 18.48
CA ARG A 315 0.15 -20.14 17.14
C ARG A 315 -0.44 -21.52 16.80
N VAL A 316 -0.54 -22.45 17.75
CA VAL A 316 -1.01 -23.83 17.46
C VAL A 316 -2.11 -24.25 18.44
N PRO A 317 -3.30 -24.67 17.97
CA PRO A 317 -4.32 -25.25 18.83
C PRO A 317 -3.85 -26.54 19.47
N VAL A 318 -4.25 -26.76 20.71
CA VAL A 318 -4.10 -28.06 21.37
C VAL A 318 -5.43 -28.78 21.27
N VAL A 319 -5.48 -29.89 20.55
CA VAL A 319 -6.70 -30.66 20.40
C VAL A 319 -6.94 -31.46 21.68
N LEU A 320 -8.06 -31.19 22.36
CA LEU A 320 -8.42 -31.83 23.63
C LEU A 320 -8.98 -33.24 23.40
N ARG A 321 -9.78 -33.42 22.34
CA ARG A 321 -10.38 -34.72 21.98
C ARG A 321 -10.63 -34.81 20.48
N THR A 322 -10.37 -35.98 19.88
CA THR A 322 -10.72 -36.33 18.49
C THR A 322 -11.61 -37.57 18.37
N ASP A 323 -12.06 -38.11 19.50
CA ASP A 323 -12.66 -39.45 19.58
C ASP A 323 -13.84 -39.62 18.64
N ARG A 324 -13.58 -40.31 17.52
CA ARG A 324 -14.58 -40.97 16.70
C ARG A 324 -15.03 -42.21 17.46
N GLY A 325 -15.97 -42.05 18.39
CA GLY A 325 -16.74 -43.19 18.90
C GLY A 325 -17.43 -43.94 17.75
N PRO A 326 -17.85 -45.20 17.95
CA PRO A 326 -18.42 -46.06 16.90
C PRO A 326 -19.77 -45.57 16.33
N GLN A 327 -20.34 -44.49 16.86
CA GLN A 327 -21.42 -43.73 16.25
C GLN A 327 -21.00 -42.26 16.12
N PRO A 328 -21.17 -41.61 14.94
CA PRO A 328 -21.02 -40.18 14.85
C PRO A 328 -22.10 -39.53 15.71
N ALA A 329 -21.71 -39.01 16.88
CA ALA A 329 -22.60 -38.20 17.71
C ALA A 329 -22.97 -36.94 16.92
N THR A 330 -24.24 -36.79 16.56
CA THR A 330 -24.73 -35.62 15.82
C THR A 330 -25.03 -34.50 16.80
N GLY A 331 -24.08 -33.58 16.98
CA GLY A 331 -24.29 -32.26 17.60
C GLY A 331 -23.19 -31.82 18.57
N SER A 332 -23.29 -30.59 19.08
CA SER A 332 -22.18 -29.91 19.77
C SER A 332 -22.13 -30.23 21.26
N ALA A 333 -20.93 -30.43 21.82
CA ALA A 333 -20.73 -30.59 23.26
C ALA A 333 -20.96 -29.28 24.02
N ALA A 334 -21.59 -29.33 25.19
CA ALA A 334 -21.71 -28.18 26.09
C ALA A 334 -20.38 -27.92 26.81
N LEU A 335 -20.03 -26.64 26.98
CA LEU A 335 -18.75 -26.21 27.53
C LEU A 335 -18.97 -25.11 28.58
N ALA A 336 -18.31 -25.21 29.73
CA ALA A 336 -18.25 -24.14 30.72
C ALA A 336 -16.90 -24.13 31.45
N PHE A 337 -16.30 -22.95 31.62
CA PHE A 337 -15.17 -22.80 32.54
C PHE A 337 -15.68 -22.67 33.97
N ILE A 338 -14.95 -23.25 34.93
CA ILE A 338 -15.21 -23.02 36.36
C ILE A 338 -14.51 -21.73 36.79
N PRO A 339 -15.26 -20.71 37.26
CA PRO A 339 -14.67 -19.41 37.59
C PRO A 339 -13.56 -19.46 38.64
N GLY A 340 -12.57 -18.58 38.49
CA GLY A 340 -11.38 -18.50 39.34
C GLY A 340 -10.38 -19.65 39.16
N THR A 341 -10.61 -20.54 38.19
CA THR A 341 -9.76 -21.73 37.97
C THR A 341 -9.31 -21.87 36.51
N ARG A 342 -8.57 -22.93 36.23
CA ARG A 342 -8.24 -23.40 34.87
C ARG A 342 -8.93 -24.72 34.54
N ILE A 343 -10.11 -24.94 35.13
CA ILE A 343 -10.87 -26.17 34.94
C ILE A 343 -11.97 -25.92 33.91
N LEU A 344 -12.03 -26.79 32.90
CA LEU A 344 -13.10 -26.82 31.91
C LEU A 344 -14.03 -28.00 32.22
N ALA A 345 -15.33 -27.72 32.30
CA ALA A 345 -16.39 -28.72 32.25
C ALA A 345 -16.86 -28.90 30.81
N GLU A 346 -16.92 -30.15 30.37
CA GLU A 346 -17.44 -30.58 29.09
C GLU A 346 -18.60 -31.55 29.34
N ALA A 347 -19.71 -31.39 28.63
CA ALA A 347 -20.73 -32.42 28.55
C ALA A 347 -21.00 -32.81 27.10
N GLY A 348 -20.84 -34.09 26.81
CA GLY A 348 -21.08 -34.65 25.48
C GLY A 348 -22.46 -35.28 25.34
N TRP A 349 -22.74 -35.78 24.14
CA TRP A 349 -23.99 -36.47 23.78
C TRP A 349 -24.17 -37.84 24.44
N VAL A 350 -23.10 -38.36 25.05
CA VAL A 350 -23.07 -39.65 25.73
C VAL A 350 -23.07 -39.38 27.23
N GLY A 351 -24.20 -38.84 27.71
CA GLY A 351 -24.61 -38.64 29.11
C GLY A 351 -23.50 -38.59 30.15
N SER A 352 -22.44 -37.81 29.97
CA SER A 352 -21.38 -37.68 30.96
C SER A 352 -20.83 -36.26 30.95
N VAL A 353 -20.56 -35.75 32.15
CA VAL A 353 -19.88 -34.47 32.37
C VAL A 353 -18.45 -34.77 32.79
N THR A 354 -17.48 -34.23 32.04
CA THR A 354 -16.05 -34.45 32.26
C THR A 354 -15.36 -33.15 32.63
N LEU A 355 -14.46 -33.21 33.62
CA LEU A 355 -13.61 -32.09 34.04
C LEU A 355 -12.19 -32.25 33.50
N TRP A 356 -11.66 -31.14 32.96
CA TRP A 356 -10.32 -31.04 32.38
C TRP A 356 -9.50 -29.96 33.11
N ASN A 357 -8.27 -30.29 33.49
CA ASN A 357 -7.29 -29.33 33.99
C ASN A 357 -6.51 -28.71 32.82
N LEU A 358 -6.63 -27.39 32.67
CA LEU A 358 -5.98 -26.59 31.64
C LEU A 358 -4.90 -25.65 32.20
N ALA A 359 -4.41 -25.89 33.43
CA ALA A 359 -3.34 -25.08 34.04
C ALA A 359 -2.07 -25.02 33.18
N ASN A 360 -1.75 -26.13 32.48
CA ASN A 360 -0.81 -26.11 31.37
C ASN A 360 -1.57 -26.39 30.06
N PRO A 361 -1.86 -25.36 29.25
CA PRO A 361 -2.61 -25.53 28.01
C PRO A 361 -1.92 -26.44 26.98
N ALA A 362 -0.59 -26.61 27.06
CA ALA A 362 0.15 -27.51 26.15
C ALA A 362 -0.13 -28.99 26.45
N THR A 363 -0.49 -29.32 27.69
CA THR A 363 -0.73 -30.70 28.13
C THR A 363 -1.98 -30.77 29.01
N PRO A 364 -3.18 -30.66 28.42
CA PRO A 364 -4.44 -30.78 29.13
C PRO A 364 -4.54 -32.13 29.83
N ARG A 365 -5.11 -32.16 31.04
CA ARG A 365 -5.27 -33.41 31.81
C ARG A 365 -6.74 -33.68 32.13
N HIS A 366 -7.20 -34.88 31.79
CA HIS A 366 -8.46 -35.40 32.30
C HIS A 366 -8.39 -35.53 33.83
N MET A 367 -9.47 -35.15 34.53
CA MET A 367 -9.53 -35.19 35.99
C MET A 367 -10.56 -36.20 36.50
N SER A 368 -11.83 -36.02 36.11
CA SER A 368 -12.95 -36.83 36.55
C SER A 368 -14.09 -36.77 35.54
N SER A 369 -14.95 -37.77 35.55
CA SER A 369 -16.17 -37.82 34.74
C SER A 369 -17.33 -38.35 35.59
N VAL A 370 -18.51 -37.76 35.43
CA VAL A 370 -19.75 -38.18 36.09
C VAL A 370 -20.77 -38.59 35.02
N ASP A 371 -21.35 -39.78 35.17
CA ASP A 371 -22.41 -40.28 34.30
C ASP A 371 -23.77 -39.66 34.70
N VAL A 372 -24.51 -39.19 33.70
CA VAL A 372 -25.79 -38.49 33.81
C VAL A 372 -26.95 -39.33 33.26
N GLN A 373 -26.85 -40.66 33.33
CA GLN A 373 -27.93 -41.60 32.96
C GLN A 373 -28.40 -41.46 31.51
N ARG A 374 -27.50 -41.15 30.57
CA ARG A 374 -27.78 -40.95 29.13
C ARG A 374 -28.68 -39.75 28.78
N ASP A 375 -28.85 -38.78 29.68
CA ASP A 375 -29.47 -37.49 29.34
C ASP A 375 -28.50 -36.64 28.49
N GLU A 376 -29.01 -35.95 27.47
CA GLU A 376 -28.21 -35.10 26.58
C GLU A 376 -28.12 -33.68 27.16
N ILE A 377 -26.95 -33.32 27.69
CA ILE A 377 -26.72 -31.99 28.25
C ILE A 377 -26.41 -31.00 27.12
N ARG A 378 -27.30 -30.02 26.89
CA ARG A 378 -27.19 -29.02 25.82
C ARG A 378 -26.52 -27.71 26.25
N SER A 379 -26.53 -27.42 27.55
CA SER A 379 -25.92 -26.23 28.12
C SER A 379 -25.36 -26.51 29.51
N LEU A 380 -24.22 -25.89 29.81
CA LEU A 380 -23.54 -25.94 31.11
C LEU A 380 -23.33 -24.51 31.59
N ALA A 381 -23.53 -24.27 32.88
CA ALA A 381 -23.21 -22.99 33.51
C ALA A 381 -22.59 -23.24 34.89
N ALA A 382 -21.51 -22.52 35.19
CA ALA A 382 -20.91 -22.54 36.52
C ALA A 382 -21.32 -21.30 37.30
N SER A 383 -21.46 -21.43 38.63
CA SER A 383 -21.72 -20.30 39.50
C SER A 383 -20.49 -19.38 39.60
N ALA A 384 -20.72 -18.08 39.84
CA ALA A 384 -19.64 -17.09 39.91
C ALA A 384 -18.58 -17.38 40.99
N ASP A 385 -18.96 -18.10 42.06
CA ASP A 385 -18.05 -18.55 43.12
C ASP A 385 -17.24 -19.82 42.75
N GLY A 386 -17.50 -20.43 41.59
CA GLY A 386 -16.86 -21.64 41.09
C GLY A 386 -17.23 -22.92 41.85
N ARG A 387 -18.23 -22.89 42.75
CA ARG A 387 -18.57 -24.02 43.63
C ARG A 387 -19.68 -24.90 43.10
N TRP A 388 -20.46 -24.43 42.14
CA TRP A 388 -21.59 -25.16 41.58
C TRP A 388 -21.54 -25.17 40.06
N LEU A 389 -21.98 -26.28 39.48
CA LEU A 389 -22.14 -26.48 38.05
C LEU A 389 -23.58 -26.93 37.80
N ALA A 390 -24.27 -26.30 36.86
CA ALA A 390 -25.58 -26.69 36.41
C ALA A 390 -25.53 -27.16 34.96
N GLY A 391 -26.34 -28.16 34.63
CA GLY A 391 -26.45 -28.71 33.28
C GLY A 391 -27.90 -28.84 32.86
N ALA A 392 -28.26 -28.22 31.73
CA ALA A 392 -29.57 -28.35 31.12
C ALA A 392 -29.59 -29.56 30.19
N GLY A 393 -30.36 -30.57 30.55
CA GLY A 393 -30.66 -31.74 29.73
C GLY A 393 -32.02 -31.67 29.02
N LEU A 394 -32.23 -32.58 28.06
CA LEU A 394 -33.53 -32.76 27.42
C LEU A 394 -34.57 -33.35 28.38
N ASP A 395 -34.13 -34.14 29.36
CA ASP A 395 -35.03 -34.73 30.36
C ASP A 395 -34.98 -33.96 31.68
N ARG A 396 -33.78 -33.60 32.16
CA ARG A 396 -33.57 -33.05 33.50
C ARG A 396 -32.56 -31.91 33.50
N THR A 397 -32.78 -30.94 34.39
CA THR A 397 -31.76 -29.97 34.78
C THR A 397 -31.04 -30.48 36.02
N TRP A 398 -29.73 -30.63 35.92
CA TRP A 398 -28.86 -31.17 36.96
C TRP A 398 -28.06 -30.06 37.64
N LEU A 399 -27.77 -30.26 38.92
CA LEU A 399 -26.90 -29.42 39.72
C LEU A 399 -25.85 -30.30 40.41
N TRP A 400 -24.60 -29.92 40.30
CA TRP A 400 -23.45 -30.58 40.92
C TRP A 400 -22.63 -29.58 41.72
N ARG A 401 -22.06 -30.06 42.82
CA ARG A 401 -21.04 -29.34 43.59
C ARG A 401 -19.66 -29.60 43.00
N VAL A 402 -18.87 -28.55 42.88
CA VAL A 402 -17.48 -28.61 42.41
C VAL A 402 -16.55 -28.62 43.63
N GLU A 403 -15.91 -29.76 43.90
CA GLU A 403 -15.04 -29.96 45.05
C GLU A 403 -13.68 -30.49 44.62
N ALA A 404 -12.61 -29.73 44.87
CA ALA A 404 -11.23 -30.13 44.58
C ALA A 404 -11.06 -30.77 43.18
N ALA A 405 -11.77 -30.23 42.18
CA ALA A 405 -11.81 -30.69 40.80
C ALA A 405 -12.45 -32.07 40.54
N THR A 406 -13.42 -32.42 41.40
CA THR A 406 -14.40 -33.49 41.19
C THR A 406 -15.81 -32.91 41.26
N LEU A 407 -16.78 -33.60 40.64
CA LEU A 407 -18.20 -33.27 40.75
C LEU A 407 -18.84 -34.21 41.78
N SER A 408 -19.46 -33.66 42.81
CA SER A 408 -20.16 -34.38 43.89
C SER A 408 -21.56 -33.81 44.13
N GLY A 409 -22.44 -34.53 44.83
CA GLY A 409 -23.79 -34.02 45.18
C GLY A 409 -24.66 -33.69 43.96
N GLN A 410 -25.22 -34.71 43.32
CA GLN A 410 -26.09 -34.59 42.14
C GLN A 410 -27.56 -34.36 42.56
N THR A 411 -28.08 -33.15 42.29
CA THR A 411 -29.48 -32.78 42.53
C THR A 411 -30.20 -32.52 41.20
N VAL A 412 -31.45 -32.97 41.09
CA VAL A 412 -32.32 -32.63 39.95
C VAL A 412 -33.10 -31.37 40.30
N VAL A 413 -32.90 -30.29 39.54
CA VAL A 413 -33.56 -28.99 39.73
C VAL A 413 -34.91 -28.95 39.02
N ALA A 414 -34.99 -29.54 37.82
CA ALA A 414 -36.20 -29.58 37.01
C ALA A 414 -36.26 -30.88 36.20
N THR A 415 -37.47 -31.35 35.88
CA THR A 415 -37.72 -32.57 35.07
C THR A 415 -38.39 -32.25 33.73
N ALA A 416 -38.06 -31.09 33.14
CA ALA A 416 -38.58 -30.68 31.85
C ALA A 416 -37.44 -30.26 30.93
N SER A 417 -37.64 -30.42 29.63
CA SER A 417 -36.64 -30.10 28.62
C SER A 417 -36.14 -28.66 28.73
N ALA A 418 -34.83 -28.53 28.90
CA ALA A 418 -34.14 -27.26 28.94
C ALA A 418 -33.02 -27.23 27.90
N THR A 419 -32.87 -26.11 27.20
CA THR A 419 -31.81 -25.93 26.20
C THR A 419 -30.73 -24.98 26.71
N GLN A 420 -31.06 -24.15 27.70
CA GLN A 420 -30.17 -23.14 28.26
C GLN A 420 -30.32 -23.06 29.79
N VAL A 421 -29.20 -22.82 30.46
CA VAL A 421 -29.13 -22.59 31.91
C VAL A 421 -28.15 -21.46 32.21
N ALA A 422 -28.46 -20.63 33.19
CA ALA A 422 -27.57 -19.59 33.69
C ALA A 422 -27.76 -19.38 35.19
N PHE A 423 -26.67 -19.21 35.93
CA PHE A 423 -26.72 -18.74 37.31
C PHE A 423 -26.95 -17.23 37.34
N GLY A 424 -27.59 -16.74 38.41
CA GLY A 424 -27.55 -15.33 38.76
C GLY A 424 -26.15 -14.86 39.18
N ALA A 425 -26.06 -13.64 39.71
CA ALA A 425 -24.80 -13.08 40.22
C ALA A 425 -24.12 -13.98 41.27
N GLY A 426 -24.94 -14.67 42.07
CA GLY A 426 -24.52 -15.63 43.08
C GLY A 426 -24.78 -17.08 42.68
N SER A 427 -24.72 -17.98 43.65
CA SER A 427 -25.07 -19.40 43.49
C SER A 427 -26.49 -19.74 44.00
N ASP A 428 -27.29 -18.74 44.37
CA ASP A 428 -28.60 -18.89 45.02
C ASP A 428 -29.80 -18.79 44.06
N VAL A 429 -29.59 -18.42 42.79
CA VAL A 429 -30.66 -18.37 41.79
C VAL A 429 -30.20 -19.02 40.48
N LEU A 430 -31.07 -19.84 39.90
CA LEU A 430 -30.85 -20.48 38.60
C LEU A 430 -31.98 -20.16 37.62
N TYR A 431 -31.59 -19.71 36.44
CA TYR A 431 -32.50 -19.47 35.31
C TYR A 431 -32.41 -20.64 34.34
N VAL A 432 -33.55 -21.16 33.94
CA VAL A 432 -33.67 -22.29 33.02
C VAL A 432 -34.63 -21.91 31.91
N ALA A 433 -34.18 -22.05 30.68
CA ALA A 433 -34.95 -21.75 29.48
C ALA A 433 -34.82 -22.89 28.46
N GLY A 434 -35.81 -23.03 27.58
CA GLY A 434 -35.95 -24.22 26.75
C GLY A 434 -36.97 -24.06 25.64
N PHE A 435 -37.60 -25.18 25.29
CA PHE A 435 -38.75 -25.21 24.41
C PHE A 435 -39.97 -24.62 25.13
N GLY A 436 -40.60 -23.62 24.54
CA GLY A 436 -41.71 -22.87 25.11
C GLY A 436 -41.37 -21.45 25.56
N PRO A 437 -42.40 -20.67 25.91
CA PRO A 437 -42.31 -19.22 26.06
C PRO A 437 -41.87 -18.74 27.44
N ASP A 438 -41.55 -19.66 28.35
CA ASP A 438 -41.39 -19.34 29.76
C ASP A 438 -39.92 -19.45 30.20
N LEU A 439 -39.44 -18.39 30.83
CA LEU A 439 -38.22 -18.41 31.62
C LEU A 439 -38.55 -18.93 33.03
N ARG A 440 -37.99 -20.08 33.41
CA ARG A 440 -38.18 -20.66 34.74
C ARG A 440 -37.08 -20.18 35.67
N VAL A 441 -37.47 -19.77 36.87
CA VAL A 441 -36.57 -19.28 37.92
C VAL A 441 -36.60 -20.23 39.10
N PHE A 442 -35.44 -20.60 39.62
CA PHE A 442 -35.29 -21.48 40.78
C PHE A 442 -34.48 -20.80 41.88
N ASP A 443 -34.99 -20.89 43.10
CA ASP A 443 -34.29 -20.49 44.32
C ASP A 443 -33.45 -21.69 44.82
N LEU A 444 -32.14 -21.46 44.89
CA LEU A 444 -31.11 -22.41 45.30
C LEU A 444 -30.48 -22.02 46.64
N THR A 445 -31.16 -21.24 47.48
CA THR A 445 -30.68 -20.96 48.85
C THR A 445 -30.42 -22.26 49.63
N ASP A 446 -31.22 -23.30 49.36
CA ASP A 446 -30.92 -24.69 49.71
C ASP A 446 -30.68 -25.50 48.43
N HIS A 447 -29.41 -25.75 48.10
CA HIS A 447 -29.00 -26.51 46.91
C HIS A 447 -29.45 -27.99 46.92
N ALA A 448 -29.83 -28.55 48.07
CA ALA A 448 -30.37 -29.90 48.16
C ALA A 448 -31.87 -29.94 47.82
N HIS A 449 -32.59 -28.82 48.02
CA HIS A 449 -34.02 -28.69 47.75
C HIS A 449 -34.34 -27.43 46.92
N PRO A 450 -33.97 -27.41 45.62
CA PRO A 450 -34.31 -26.32 44.72
C PRO A 450 -35.81 -26.02 44.71
N ARG A 451 -36.17 -24.75 44.89
CA ARG A 451 -37.58 -24.31 44.86
C ARG A 451 -37.89 -23.58 43.56
N ALA A 452 -38.83 -24.09 42.79
CA ALA A 452 -39.36 -23.39 41.61
C ALA A 452 -40.13 -22.13 42.03
N LEU A 453 -39.84 -21.02 41.36
CA LEU A 453 -40.53 -19.74 41.49
C LEU A 453 -41.49 -19.53 40.31
N PRO A 454 -42.38 -18.50 40.34
CA PRO A 454 -43.25 -18.19 39.21
C PRO A 454 -42.45 -18.00 37.91
N ALA A 455 -42.93 -18.62 36.83
CA ALA A 455 -42.30 -18.48 35.51
C ALA A 455 -42.55 -17.08 34.93
N VAL A 456 -41.58 -16.58 34.16
CA VAL A 456 -41.63 -15.27 33.51
C VAL A 456 -41.86 -15.47 32.01
N PRO A 457 -42.97 -14.99 31.43
CA PRO A 457 -43.24 -15.14 30.01
C PRO A 457 -42.31 -14.26 29.18
N THR A 458 -41.62 -14.83 28.20
CA THR A 458 -40.62 -14.15 27.37
C THR A 458 -41.17 -13.67 26.03
N ASP A 459 -42.44 -13.97 25.72
CA ASP A 459 -43.14 -13.71 24.44
C ASP A 459 -42.40 -14.24 23.19
N SER A 460 -41.49 -15.19 23.36
CA SER A 460 -40.84 -15.91 22.26
C SER A 460 -41.42 -17.33 22.22
N ALA A 461 -41.50 -17.94 21.04
CA ALA A 461 -41.95 -19.33 20.94
C ALA A 461 -40.99 -20.29 21.65
N ASP A 462 -39.68 -20.03 21.51
CA ASP A 462 -38.60 -20.81 22.11
C ASP A 462 -37.42 -19.88 22.47
N VAL A 463 -36.84 -20.07 23.65
CA VAL A 463 -35.64 -19.32 24.08
C VAL A 463 -34.38 -20.08 23.66
N GLY A 464 -33.76 -19.62 22.58
CA GLY A 464 -32.55 -20.22 22.00
C GLY A 464 -31.25 -19.80 22.68
N ALA A 465 -31.23 -18.64 23.33
CA ALA A 465 -30.05 -18.06 23.97
C ALA A 465 -30.40 -17.37 25.29
N LEU A 466 -29.53 -17.55 26.29
CA LEU A 466 -29.67 -17.01 27.64
C LEU A 466 -28.30 -16.53 28.13
N ALA A 467 -28.22 -15.33 28.67
CA ALA A 467 -26.99 -14.81 29.27
C ALA A 467 -27.31 -13.89 30.45
N VAL A 468 -26.50 -13.95 31.51
CA VAL A 468 -26.57 -13.05 32.68
C VAL A 468 -25.35 -12.15 32.67
N SER A 469 -25.53 -10.87 33.02
CA SER A 469 -24.42 -9.92 33.10
C SER A 469 -23.52 -10.23 34.30
N PHE A 470 -22.22 -9.93 34.16
CA PHE A 470 -21.24 -10.22 35.21
C PHE A 470 -21.52 -9.49 36.53
N ASP A 471 -22.10 -8.28 36.46
CA ASP A 471 -22.54 -7.52 37.62
C ASP A 471 -23.85 -8.06 38.24
N GLY A 472 -24.52 -9.00 37.57
CA GLY A 472 -25.71 -9.67 38.07
C GLY A 472 -27.01 -8.88 37.96
N TYR A 473 -26.99 -7.70 37.34
CA TYR A 473 -28.15 -6.82 37.28
C TYR A 473 -29.03 -7.01 36.04
N LEU A 474 -28.51 -7.67 35.00
CA LEU A 474 -29.24 -7.88 33.75
C LEU A 474 -29.24 -9.35 33.35
N LEU A 475 -30.38 -9.76 32.81
CA LEU A 475 -30.54 -11.01 32.07
C LEU A 475 -30.94 -10.67 30.64
N ALA A 476 -30.37 -11.39 29.68
CA ALA A 476 -30.75 -11.32 28.28
C ALA A 476 -31.33 -12.66 27.82
N THR A 477 -32.47 -12.59 27.14
CA THR A 477 -33.10 -13.74 26.48
C THR A 477 -33.21 -13.45 24.99
N GLY A 478 -32.81 -14.41 24.16
CA GLY A 478 -32.97 -14.36 22.70
C GLY A 478 -33.58 -15.67 22.22
N GLY A 479 -34.40 -15.61 21.19
CA GLY A 479 -35.15 -16.78 20.76
C GLY A 479 -35.63 -16.73 19.32
N ALA A 480 -36.60 -17.61 19.04
CA ALA A 480 -37.28 -17.66 17.76
C ALA A 480 -37.98 -16.32 17.47
N GLY A 481 -37.80 -15.77 16.27
CA GLY A 481 -38.36 -14.47 15.87
C GLY A 481 -37.46 -13.26 16.11
N GLY A 482 -36.20 -13.47 16.50
CA GLY A 482 -35.15 -12.45 16.40
C GLY A 482 -35.12 -11.40 17.51
N GLN A 483 -36.10 -11.34 18.39
CA GLN A 483 -36.10 -10.34 19.46
C GLN A 483 -35.12 -10.74 20.57
N ILE A 484 -34.30 -9.77 21.00
CA ILE A 484 -33.50 -9.88 22.21
C ILE A 484 -34.19 -9.05 23.27
N ARG A 485 -34.45 -9.65 24.43
CA ARG A 485 -35.07 -8.96 25.56
C ARG A 485 -34.13 -8.85 26.75
N LEU A 486 -34.17 -7.67 27.38
CA LEU A 486 -33.41 -7.37 28.60
C LEU A 486 -34.34 -7.34 29.81
N TRP A 487 -33.92 -8.03 30.86
CA TRP A 487 -34.62 -8.12 32.13
C TRP A 487 -33.74 -7.53 33.23
N SER A 488 -34.32 -6.66 34.06
CA SER A 488 -33.73 -6.18 35.30
C SER A 488 -33.79 -7.27 36.37
N LEU A 489 -32.64 -7.54 36.98
CA LEU A 489 -32.47 -8.45 38.10
C LEU A 489 -32.27 -7.69 39.42
N ALA A 490 -32.90 -6.52 39.57
CA ALA A 490 -32.93 -5.81 40.85
C ALA A 490 -33.43 -6.71 41.99
N ASP A 491 -34.40 -7.58 41.69
CA ASP A 491 -34.65 -8.81 42.45
C ASP A 491 -34.40 -10.03 41.53
N PRO A 492 -33.32 -10.79 41.75
CA PRO A 492 -33.00 -11.98 40.95
C PRO A 492 -34.10 -13.07 41.00
N ARG A 493 -34.91 -13.11 42.07
CA ARG A 493 -36.00 -14.09 42.21
C ARG A 493 -37.24 -13.71 41.40
N SER A 494 -37.32 -12.47 40.91
CA SER A 494 -38.46 -11.95 40.15
C SER A 494 -37.99 -11.01 39.03
N PRO A 495 -37.42 -11.54 37.92
CA PRO A 495 -36.99 -10.73 36.77
C PRO A 495 -38.13 -9.88 36.20
N VAL A 496 -37.88 -8.60 35.94
CA VAL A 496 -38.84 -7.68 35.32
C VAL A 496 -38.25 -7.06 34.05
N PRO A 497 -39.06 -6.67 33.04
CA PRO A 497 -38.54 -6.00 31.84
C PRO A 497 -37.70 -4.76 32.19
N ALA A 498 -36.53 -4.61 31.57
CA ALA A 498 -35.67 -3.44 31.75
C ALA A 498 -36.24 -2.19 31.03
N GLU A 499 -35.70 -1.01 31.32
CA GLU A 499 -36.17 0.25 30.70
C GLU A 499 -36.06 0.23 29.15
N HIS A 500 -34.94 -0.30 28.61
CA HIS A 500 -34.76 -0.64 27.19
C HIS A 500 -34.92 -2.16 26.96
N HIS A 501 -36.14 -2.68 27.16
CA HIS A 501 -36.40 -4.13 27.20
C HIS A 501 -36.30 -4.88 25.87
N VAL A 502 -36.26 -4.23 24.69
CA VAL A 502 -36.14 -4.91 23.38
C VAL A 502 -35.00 -4.32 22.55
N LEU A 503 -34.07 -5.16 22.11
CA LEU A 503 -33.03 -4.79 21.16
C LEU A 503 -33.40 -5.34 19.77
N ALA A 504 -33.46 -4.46 18.77
CA ALA A 504 -33.71 -4.84 17.39
C ALA A 504 -32.47 -5.53 16.80
N SER A 505 -32.58 -6.85 16.58
CA SER A 505 -31.46 -7.64 16.08
C SER A 505 -31.50 -7.88 14.56
N ASP A 506 -32.67 -7.74 13.94
CA ASP A 506 -32.98 -8.13 12.55
C ASP A 506 -32.61 -9.59 12.21
N HIS A 507 -32.22 -10.41 13.20
CA HIS A 507 -31.99 -11.82 13.02
C HIS A 507 -33.32 -12.54 12.84
N ARG A 508 -33.37 -13.60 12.03
CA ARG A 508 -34.51 -14.52 12.07
C ARG A 508 -34.60 -15.23 13.42
N ASP A 509 -33.47 -15.73 13.92
CA ASP A 509 -33.35 -16.34 15.25
C ASP A 509 -32.02 -15.93 15.91
N VAL A 510 -32.09 -15.68 17.22
CA VAL A 510 -30.92 -15.41 18.06
C VAL A 510 -30.44 -16.74 18.65
N THR A 511 -29.21 -17.14 18.29
CA THR A 511 -28.65 -18.45 18.65
C THR A 511 -27.71 -18.38 19.85
N SER A 512 -27.12 -17.21 20.10
CA SER A 512 -26.10 -17.04 21.13
C SER A 512 -26.05 -15.60 21.63
N LEU A 513 -25.81 -15.46 22.94
CA LEU A 513 -25.73 -14.18 23.66
C LEU A 513 -24.58 -14.25 24.65
N ALA A 514 -23.87 -13.14 24.83
CA ALA A 514 -22.87 -13.02 25.91
C ALA A 514 -22.66 -11.56 26.32
N PHE A 515 -22.52 -11.35 27.62
CA PHE A 515 -22.24 -10.05 28.21
C PHE A 515 -20.74 -9.79 28.36
N HIS A 516 -20.38 -8.51 28.28
CA HIS A 516 -19.08 -8.00 28.72
C HIS A 516 -19.26 -6.59 29.30
N GLY A 517 -19.22 -6.46 30.61
CA GLY A 517 -19.56 -5.22 31.30
C GLY A 517 -20.95 -4.73 30.91
N ARG A 518 -21.04 -3.53 30.33
CA ARG A 518 -22.28 -2.90 29.86
C ARG A 518 -22.64 -3.24 28.41
N SER A 519 -21.93 -4.18 27.80
CA SER A 519 -22.16 -4.57 26.42
C SER A 519 -22.76 -5.97 26.33
N LEU A 520 -23.71 -6.14 25.42
CA LEU A 520 -24.28 -7.43 25.07
C LEU A 520 -23.94 -7.75 23.62
N ALA A 521 -23.29 -8.88 23.38
CA ALA A 521 -23.02 -9.39 22.04
C ALA A 521 -24.04 -10.48 21.68
N ALA A 522 -24.52 -10.48 20.43
CA ALA A 522 -25.40 -11.52 19.90
C ALA A 522 -24.94 -12.01 18.52
N GLY A 523 -25.23 -13.28 18.28
CA GLY A 523 -25.14 -13.92 16.98
C GLY A 523 -26.45 -14.61 16.62
N GLY A 524 -26.68 -14.78 15.31
CA GLY A 524 -27.85 -15.46 14.78
C GLY A 524 -27.61 -16.08 13.40
N PHE A 525 -28.65 -16.69 12.84
CA PHE A 525 -28.56 -17.43 11.56
C PHE A 525 -28.24 -16.56 10.34
N GLU A 526 -28.53 -15.27 10.39
CA GLU A 526 -28.24 -14.32 9.29
C GLU A 526 -26.75 -14.05 9.08
N GLY A 527 -25.87 -14.51 9.99
CA GLY A 527 -24.44 -14.25 9.87
C GLY A 527 -24.10 -12.79 10.12
N ARG A 528 -24.58 -12.23 11.25
CA ARG A 528 -24.20 -10.90 11.71
C ARG A 528 -23.82 -10.97 13.17
N LEU A 529 -22.68 -10.40 13.52
CA LEU A 529 -22.31 -10.15 14.91
C LEU A 529 -22.76 -8.74 15.25
N ARG A 530 -23.64 -8.62 16.23
CA ARG A 530 -24.06 -7.32 16.77
C ARG A 530 -23.69 -7.21 18.24
N VAL A 531 -23.30 -6.01 18.66
CA VAL A 531 -23.04 -5.68 20.06
C VAL A 531 -23.82 -4.44 20.39
N TRP A 532 -24.50 -4.43 21.53
CA TRP A 532 -25.24 -3.26 22.04
C TRP A 532 -24.66 -2.76 23.35
N ASP A 533 -24.73 -1.45 23.58
CA ASP A 533 -24.67 -0.89 24.92
C ASP A 533 -26.03 -1.08 25.59
N THR A 534 -26.05 -1.76 26.74
CA THR A 534 -27.29 -2.18 27.41
C THR A 534 -27.99 -1.05 28.17
N GLN A 535 -27.33 0.08 28.39
CA GLN A 535 -27.95 1.25 29.02
C GLN A 535 -28.77 2.05 28.02
N THR A 536 -28.20 2.24 26.84
CA THR A 536 -28.74 3.09 25.78
C THR A 536 -29.55 2.29 24.75
N GLY A 537 -29.40 0.96 24.73
CA GLY A 537 -29.99 0.07 23.73
C GLY A 537 -29.33 0.18 22.35
N THR A 538 -28.19 0.86 22.26
CA THR A 538 -27.61 1.24 20.97
C THR A 538 -26.61 0.22 20.46
N THR A 539 -26.66 -0.07 19.15
CA THR A 539 -25.68 -0.96 18.51
C THR A 539 -24.32 -0.28 18.50
N THR A 540 -23.31 -0.87 19.13
CA THR A 540 -21.91 -0.40 19.18
C THR A 540 -21.02 -1.11 18.16
N VAL A 541 -21.40 -2.33 17.75
CA VAL A 541 -20.71 -3.12 16.72
C VAL A 541 -21.75 -3.79 15.81
N ASP A 542 -21.55 -3.72 14.50
CA ASP A 542 -22.29 -4.52 13.50
C ASP A 542 -21.27 -5.02 12.47
N GLN A 543 -20.95 -6.32 12.54
CA GLN A 543 -19.98 -6.94 11.66
C GLN A 543 -20.64 -8.09 10.88
N PRO A 544 -20.36 -8.21 9.57
CA PRO A 544 -20.86 -9.32 8.79
C PRO A 544 -20.07 -10.59 9.17
N ASN A 545 -20.74 -11.73 9.13
CA ASN A 545 -20.14 -13.03 9.17
C ASN A 545 -20.69 -13.82 7.98
N ALA A 546 -19.82 -14.42 7.17
CA ALA A 546 -20.22 -15.07 5.93
C ALA A 546 -21.31 -16.16 6.13
N TYR A 547 -21.41 -16.70 7.35
CA TYR A 547 -22.37 -17.71 7.74
C TYR A 547 -22.96 -17.44 9.11
N GLY A 548 -24.12 -18.06 9.38
CA GLY A 548 -24.79 -18.01 10.67
C GLY A 548 -23.86 -18.34 11.83
N ILE A 549 -23.94 -17.53 12.88
CA ILE A 549 -23.19 -17.71 14.12
C ILE A 549 -24.00 -18.67 14.98
N ASP A 550 -23.42 -19.81 15.37
CA ASP A 550 -24.09 -20.80 16.23
C ASP A 550 -23.52 -20.75 17.67
N ALA A 551 -22.33 -20.17 17.87
CA ALA A 551 -21.69 -20.02 19.16
C ALA A 551 -21.04 -18.65 19.33
N LEU A 552 -21.13 -18.09 20.54
CA LEU A 552 -20.53 -16.80 20.88
C LEU A 552 -20.08 -16.81 22.34
N ALA A 553 -18.89 -16.29 22.60
CA ALA A 553 -18.38 -15.99 23.93
C ALA A 553 -17.61 -14.67 23.92
N VAL A 554 -17.54 -13.98 25.06
CA VAL A 554 -16.74 -12.77 25.21
C VAL A 554 -15.75 -12.97 26.36
N THR A 555 -14.48 -12.71 26.09
CA THR A 555 -13.42 -12.80 27.09
C THR A 555 -13.50 -11.65 28.09
N ALA A 556 -12.86 -11.79 29.26
CA ALA A 556 -12.69 -10.67 30.19
C ALA A 556 -11.88 -9.49 29.64
N THR A 557 -11.14 -9.69 28.54
CA THR A 557 -10.43 -8.60 27.83
C THR A 557 -11.29 -7.86 26.81
N GLY A 558 -12.53 -8.32 26.58
CA GLY A 558 -13.45 -7.75 25.59
C GLY A 558 -13.29 -8.31 24.17
N LEU A 559 -12.43 -9.31 23.95
CA LEU A 559 -12.41 -10.06 22.68
C LEU A 559 -13.68 -10.91 22.55
N ILE A 560 -14.33 -10.83 21.39
CA ILE A 560 -15.51 -11.63 21.06
C ILE A 560 -15.05 -12.81 20.21
N VAL A 561 -15.43 -14.02 20.60
CA VAL A 561 -15.08 -15.25 19.90
C VAL A 561 -16.37 -15.88 19.38
N THR A 562 -16.46 -16.06 18.06
CA THR A 562 -17.66 -16.60 17.40
C THR A 562 -17.35 -17.88 16.65
N GLY A 563 -18.25 -18.86 16.72
CA GLY A 563 -18.24 -20.07 15.93
C GLY A 563 -19.38 -20.04 14.92
N ALA A 564 -19.09 -20.38 13.67
CA ALA A 564 -20.05 -20.32 12.58
C ALA A 564 -20.17 -21.65 11.83
N ARG A 565 -21.18 -21.73 10.95
CA ARG A 565 -21.50 -22.93 10.16
C ARG A 565 -20.42 -23.34 9.15
N ASP A 566 -19.51 -22.44 8.81
CA ASP A 566 -18.35 -22.70 7.96
C ASP A 566 -17.16 -23.35 8.67
N HIS A 567 -17.37 -23.80 9.91
CA HIS A 567 -16.38 -24.52 10.71
C HIS A 567 -15.24 -23.63 11.21
N ILE A 568 -15.33 -22.31 11.00
CA ILE A 568 -14.28 -21.37 11.39
C ILE A 568 -14.66 -20.69 12.70
N VAL A 569 -13.71 -20.68 13.64
CA VAL A 569 -13.78 -19.83 14.83
C VAL A 569 -13.14 -18.49 14.49
N ARG A 570 -13.85 -17.39 14.74
CA ARG A 570 -13.40 -16.02 14.48
C ARG A 570 -13.22 -15.27 15.78
N VAL A 571 -12.15 -14.51 15.88
CA VAL A 571 -11.88 -13.62 17.01
C VAL A 571 -12.02 -12.18 16.53
N TRP A 572 -12.90 -11.44 17.18
CA TRP A 572 -13.21 -10.06 16.91
C TRP A 572 -12.63 -9.19 18.01
N ARG A 573 -12.15 -8.01 17.61
CA ARG A 573 -11.70 -6.95 18.51
C ARG A 573 -12.45 -5.69 18.11
N HIS A 574 -12.76 -4.83 19.08
CA HIS A 574 -13.46 -3.56 18.83
C HIS A 574 -12.88 -2.85 17.60
N ALA A 575 -13.75 -2.60 16.61
CA ALA A 575 -13.38 -1.90 15.38
C ALA A 575 -13.08 -0.43 15.67
N SER A 576 -12.31 0.21 14.77
CA SER A 576 -12.12 1.68 14.81
C SER A 576 -13.38 2.44 14.37
N SER A 577 -14.32 1.74 13.71
CA SER A 577 -15.66 2.26 13.43
C SER A 577 -16.41 2.34 14.76
N VAL A 578 -16.76 3.55 15.15
CA VAL A 578 -17.67 3.73 16.27
C VAL A 578 -19.05 3.86 15.67
N HIS A 579 -19.97 3.02 16.12
CA HIS A 579 -21.38 3.36 15.99
C HIS A 579 -21.65 4.39 17.09
N PRO A 580 -21.79 5.70 16.76
CA PRO A 580 -22.45 6.59 17.70
C PRO A 580 -23.81 5.96 17.91
N GLY A 581 -24.06 5.49 19.12
CA GLY A 581 -25.25 4.73 19.37
C GLY A 581 -26.50 5.55 19.03
N THR A 582 -27.17 5.28 17.92
CA THR A 582 -28.63 5.35 17.63
C THR A 582 -28.93 5.44 16.12
N ILE A 583 -29.96 4.71 15.67
CA ILE A 583 -31.17 5.10 14.91
C ILE A 583 -31.13 6.30 13.91
N GLY A 584 -29.99 6.72 13.32
CA GLY A 584 -30.05 7.77 12.29
C GLY A 584 -28.80 7.98 11.42
N ASN A 585 -29.02 8.35 10.16
CA ASN A 585 -27.99 8.71 9.20
C ASN A 585 -27.12 9.87 9.72
N ILE A 586 -25.82 9.84 9.45
CA ILE A 586 -24.90 10.93 9.81
C ILE A 586 -24.76 11.87 8.62
N PHE A 587 -25.43 13.02 8.67
CA PHE A 587 -25.43 14.00 7.58
C PHE A 587 -24.27 14.98 7.61
N THR A 588 -23.66 15.21 8.78
CA THR A 588 -22.62 16.25 8.90
C THR A 588 -21.63 15.95 10.02
N VAL A 589 -20.37 16.33 9.80
CA VAL A 589 -19.26 16.15 10.74
C VAL A 589 -18.35 17.38 10.71
N ALA A 590 -17.79 17.74 11.86
CA ALA A 590 -16.79 18.81 11.98
C ALA A 590 -15.67 18.39 12.92
N ILE A 591 -14.45 18.89 12.67
CA ILE A 591 -13.29 18.67 13.51
C ILE A 591 -12.76 20.04 13.96
N GLY A 592 -12.66 20.23 15.27
CA GLY A 592 -11.93 21.35 15.85
C GLY A 592 -10.41 21.19 15.72
N GLN A 593 -9.70 22.30 15.66
CA GLN A 593 -8.26 22.45 15.87
C GLN A 593 -7.73 21.71 17.10
N ASN A 594 -8.51 21.59 18.19
CA ASN A 594 -8.12 20.82 19.37
C ASN A 594 -8.34 19.29 19.23
N GLY A 595 -8.78 18.82 18.07
CA GLY A 595 -9.12 17.43 17.76
C GLY A 595 -10.44 16.95 18.36
N THR A 596 -11.35 17.85 18.73
CA THR A 596 -12.72 17.50 19.07
C THR A 596 -13.52 17.30 17.80
N VAL A 597 -14.08 16.11 17.64
CA VAL A 597 -14.98 15.73 16.56
C VAL A 597 -16.41 15.96 17.02
N ALA A 598 -17.18 16.66 16.20
CA ALA A 598 -18.63 16.75 16.31
C ALA A 598 -19.27 16.01 15.13
N ALA A 599 -20.29 15.21 15.41
CA ALA A 599 -21.10 14.55 14.40
C ALA A 599 -22.58 14.78 14.71
N ALA A 600 -23.40 14.98 13.70
CA ALA A 600 -24.83 15.17 13.87
C ALA A 600 -25.63 14.22 12.97
N THR A 601 -26.83 13.91 13.43
CA THR A 601 -27.65 12.81 12.91
C THR A 601 -29.03 13.28 12.41
N ALA A 602 -29.67 12.42 11.63
CA ALA A 602 -31.00 12.65 11.06
C ALA A 602 -32.12 12.82 12.10
N ASP A 603 -31.95 12.34 13.33
CA ASP A 603 -32.96 12.47 14.39
C ASP A 603 -32.70 13.67 15.32
N GLY A 604 -31.78 14.57 14.95
CA GLY A 604 -31.52 15.81 15.67
C GLY A 604 -30.52 15.69 16.83
N GLN A 605 -29.81 14.55 16.93
CA GLN A 605 -28.81 14.33 17.97
C GLN A 605 -27.42 14.79 17.55
N VAL A 606 -26.63 15.24 18.52
CA VAL A 606 -25.22 15.62 18.34
C VAL A 606 -24.32 14.80 19.25
N TYR A 607 -23.19 14.38 18.68
CA TYR A 607 -22.14 13.59 19.33
C TYR A 607 -20.86 14.40 19.38
N LEU A 608 -20.19 14.40 20.54
CA LEU A 608 -18.89 15.02 20.73
C LEU A 608 -17.86 14.04 21.26
N ARG A 609 -16.66 14.06 20.69
CA ARG A 609 -15.52 13.27 21.16
C ARG A 609 -14.21 13.95 20.87
N ASN A 610 -13.32 14.00 21.86
CA ASN A 610 -11.94 14.42 21.63
C ASN A 610 -11.07 13.20 21.31
N VAL A 611 -10.59 13.10 20.07
CA VAL A 611 -9.83 11.92 19.60
C VAL A 611 -8.35 11.93 20.03
N HIS A 612 -7.83 13.05 20.52
CA HIS A 612 -6.46 13.13 21.05
C HIS A 612 -6.34 12.72 22.52
N ARG A 613 -7.36 13.03 23.33
CA ARG A 613 -7.39 12.64 24.75
C ARG A 613 -7.81 11.20 24.97
N ASP A 614 -8.64 10.64 24.10
CA ASP A 614 -9.18 9.30 24.28
C ASP A 614 -9.35 8.55 22.94
N ARG A 615 -8.28 7.87 22.50
CA ARG A 615 -8.27 7.11 21.22
C ARG A 615 -9.27 5.95 21.19
N PHE A 616 -9.71 5.46 22.34
CA PHE A 616 -10.67 4.34 22.47
C PHE A 616 -11.93 4.70 23.28
N GLY A 617 -12.09 5.98 23.64
CA GLY A 617 -13.14 6.47 24.50
C GLY A 617 -14.55 6.40 23.95
N THR A 618 -15.49 6.29 24.88
CA THR A 618 -16.91 6.50 24.65
C THR A 618 -17.16 7.95 24.21
N TRP A 619 -18.04 8.15 23.23
CA TRP A 619 -18.56 9.48 22.92
C TRP A 619 -19.17 10.11 24.17
N GLN A 620 -19.04 11.42 24.33
CA GLN A 620 -19.70 12.14 25.42
C GLN A 620 -21.23 12.01 25.31
N PRO A 621 -21.99 12.24 26.40
CA PRO A 621 -23.43 12.04 26.40
C PRO A 621 -24.11 12.76 25.23
N THR A 622 -24.83 11.98 24.41
CA THR A 622 -25.68 12.47 23.34
C THR A 622 -26.68 13.47 23.90
N TRP A 623 -26.86 14.60 23.21
CA TRP A 623 -27.99 15.48 23.47
C TRP A 623 -28.74 15.75 22.17
N ARG A 624 -30.06 15.87 22.32
CA ARG A 624 -30.94 16.27 21.23
C ARG A 624 -30.83 17.79 21.08
N ALA A 625 -30.17 18.22 20.02
CA ALA A 625 -30.01 19.64 19.72
C ALA A 625 -31.25 20.21 19.02
N HIS A 626 -31.86 19.40 18.15
CA HIS A 626 -32.98 19.78 17.30
C HIS A 626 -34.06 18.68 17.28
N ASP A 627 -35.27 19.06 16.88
CA ASP A 627 -36.41 18.13 16.77
C ASP A 627 -36.47 17.44 15.40
N ASP A 628 -35.63 17.88 14.45
CA ASP A 628 -35.51 17.35 13.09
C ASP A 628 -34.02 17.20 12.71
N SER A 629 -33.75 16.61 11.54
CA SER A 629 -32.42 16.36 10.97
C SER A 629 -31.50 17.57 11.05
N ILE A 630 -30.26 17.36 11.48
CA ILE A 630 -29.22 18.40 11.46
C ILE A 630 -28.46 18.29 10.14
N ALA A 631 -28.55 19.33 9.32
CA ALA A 631 -27.96 19.34 7.99
C ALA A 631 -26.50 19.78 7.99
N ALA A 632 -26.14 20.71 8.88
CA ALA A 632 -24.78 21.25 8.92
C ALA A 632 -24.34 21.59 10.35
N ILE A 633 -23.06 21.37 10.62
CA ILE A 633 -22.42 21.64 11.91
C ILE A 633 -21.09 22.36 11.72
N ALA A 634 -20.78 23.32 12.58
CA ALA A 634 -19.52 24.04 12.52
C ALA A 634 -19.05 24.48 13.91
N PHE A 635 -17.74 24.38 14.17
CA PHE A 635 -17.14 25.02 15.33
C PHE A 635 -16.89 26.50 15.04
N THR A 636 -17.11 27.35 16.04
CA THR A 636 -16.57 28.71 15.99
C THR A 636 -15.03 28.69 15.95
N PRO A 637 -14.36 29.69 15.35
CA PRO A 637 -12.90 29.68 15.22
C PRO A 637 -12.12 29.60 16.54
N LYS A 638 -12.72 30.05 17.65
CA LYS A 638 -12.15 29.92 19.01
C LYS A 638 -12.59 28.65 19.74
N GLU A 639 -13.43 27.83 19.13
CA GLU A 639 -13.98 26.58 19.68
C GLU A 639 -14.72 26.73 21.00
N THR A 640 -15.24 27.93 21.27
CA THR A 640 -16.04 28.19 22.47
C THR A 640 -17.50 27.85 22.25
N HIS A 641 -17.95 27.83 21.00
CA HIS A 641 -19.32 27.47 20.62
C HIS A 641 -19.35 26.54 19.41
N LEU A 642 -20.44 25.78 19.34
CA LEU A 642 -20.82 24.88 18.24
C LEU A 642 -22.10 25.43 17.61
N LEU A 643 -22.15 25.44 16.28
CA LEU A 643 -23.28 25.86 15.48
C LEU A 643 -23.92 24.65 14.83
N THR A 644 -25.24 24.53 14.92
CA THR A 644 -26.02 23.44 14.31
C THR A 644 -27.16 24.02 13.50
N ALA A 645 -27.26 23.70 12.21
CA ALA A 645 -28.38 24.10 11.36
C ALA A 645 -29.24 22.89 11.02
N SER A 646 -30.55 23.02 11.18
CA SER A 646 -31.47 21.89 11.09
C SER A 646 -32.63 22.13 10.12
N TYR A 647 -33.21 21.00 9.71
CA TYR A 647 -34.47 20.94 9.00
C TYR A 647 -35.66 21.43 9.84
N ASP A 648 -35.49 21.69 11.13
CA ASP A 648 -36.46 22.39 12.00
C ASP A 648 -36.52 23.92 11.77
N HIS A 649 -35.83 24.40 10.74
CA HIS A 649 -35.73 25.80 10.30
C HIS A 649 -34.86 26.69 11.21
N THR A 650 -34.13 26.12 12.18
CA THR A 650 -33.37 26.90 13.15
C THR A 650 -31.87 26.63 13.13
N VAL A 651 -31.09 27.64 13.54
CA VAL A 651 -29.68 27.49 13.90
C VAL A 651 -29.54 27.53 15.42
N GLY A 652 -29.09 26.42 16.00
CA GLY A 652 -28.70 26.34 17.40
C GLY A 652 -27.26 26.82 17.61
N ILE A 653 -27.06 27.71 18.58
CA ILE A 653 -25.72 28.12 19.03
C ILE A 653 -25.51 27.57 20.44
N TRP A 654 -24.52 26.69 20.59
CA TRP A 654 -24.28 25.93 21.82
C TRP A 654 -22.93 26.33 22.41
N ARG A 655 -22.90 26.68 23.69
CA ARG A 655 -21.66 26.94 24.40
C ARG A 655 -20.99 25.63 24.79
N LEU A 656 -19.72 25.49 24.42
CA LEU A 656 -18.89 24.34 24.74
C LEU A 656 -18.16 24.60 26.08
N GLY A 657 -18.17 23.59 26.94
CA GLY A 657 -17.54 23.63 28.26
C GLY A 657 -17.04 22.25 28.69
N SER A 658 -16.70 22.08 29.96
CA SER A 658 -16.28 20.77 30.50
C SER A 658 -17.44 19.79 30.72
N GLY A 659 -18.69 20.27 30.72
CA GLY A 659 -19.91 19.47 30.85
C GLY A 659 -20.73 19.42 29.56
N GLN A 660 -22.01 19.04 29.66
CA GLN A 660 -22.92 19.05 28.52
C GLN A 660 -23.01 20.44 27.88
N PRO A 661 -22.99 20.54 26.53
CA PRO A 661 -23.19 21.81 25.84
C PRO A 661 -24.51 22.46 26.22
N THR A 662 -24.51 23.78 26.36
CA THR A 662 -25.71 24.56 26.74
C THR A 662 -26.15 25.43 25.59
N LEU A 663 -27.44 25.39 25.24
CA LEU A 663 -28.01 26.28 24.22
C LEU A 663 -27.92 27.73 24.72
N CYS A 664 -27.24 28.60 23.96
CA CYS A 664 -27.15 30.01 24.31
C CYS A 664 -28.07 30.90 23.47
N HIS A 665 -28.30 30.54 22.20
CA HIS A 665 -29.20 31.28 21.30
C HIS A 665 -29.76 30.35 20.23
N ARG A 666 -30.96 30.63 19.74
CA ARG A 666 -31.58 29.94 18.60
C ARG A 666 -32.02 30.96 17.56
N ILE A 667 -31.41 30.93 16.38
CA ILE A 667 -31.81 31.76 15.24
C ILE A 667 -32.98 31.03 14.55
N ALA A 668 -34.14 31.67 14.48
CA ALA A 668 -35.39 31.08 13.98
C ALA A 668 -36.14 32.07 13.07
N ASP A 669 -35.41 32.71 12.16
CA ASP A 669 -35.92 33.69 11.19
C ASP A 669 -36.16 33.09 9.79
N SER A 670 -35.81 31.81 9.59
CA SER A 670 -36.14 31.06 8.37
C SER A 670 -37.51 30.41 8.47
N TRP A 671 -38.24 30.42 7.37
CA TRP A 671 -39.51 29.69 7.22
C TRP A 671 -39.33 28.32 6.56
N ALA A 672 -38.12 28.04 6.06
CA ALA A 672 -37.79 26.81 5.34
C ALA A 672 -36.63 26.06 6.03
N PRO A 673 -36.53 24.72 5.83
CA PRO A 673 -35.43 23.90 6.34
C PRO A 673 -34.05 24.45 5.98
N LEU A 674 -33.13 24.46 6.94
CA LEU A 674 -31.76 24.91 6.72
C LEU A 674 -30.87 23.74 6.28
N ARG A 675 -29.91 24.03 5.39
CA ARG A 675 -29.04 23.03 4.78
C ARG A 675 -27.55 23.29 4.98
N ALA A 676 -27.14 24.54 4.92
CA ALA A 676 -25.73 24.91 4.90
C ALA A 676 -25.44 26.06 5.86
N ILE A 677 -24.29 25.94 6.53
CA ILE A 677 -23.68 27.05 7.26
C ILE A 677 -22.20 27.15 6.89
N ALA A 678 -21.68 28.36 6.88
CA ALA A 678 -20.25 28.63 6.76
C ALA A 678 -19.85 29.73 7.75
N ILE A 679 -18.68 29.58 8.38
CA ILE A 679 -18.19 30.56 9.36
C ILE A 679 -16.74 30.95 9.08
N SER A 680 -16.46 32.24 9.17
CA SER A 680 -15.10 32.79 9.11
C SER A 680 -14.99 33.99 10.05
N GLY A 681 -14.04 33.95 10.99
CA GLY A 681 -13.94 34.95 12.05
C GLY A 681 -15.24 35.06 12.87
N THR A 682 -15.91 36.20 12.79
CA THR A 682 -17.24 36.41 13.42
C THR A 682 -18.39 36.35 12.42
N LEU A 683 -18.12 36.18 11.13
CA LEU A 683 -19.15 36.16 10.10
C LEU A 683 -19.71 34.74 9.95
N LEU A 684 -21.03 34.61 10.08
CA LEU A 684 -21.78 33.39 9.81
C LEU A 684 -22.66 33.58 8.57
N ALA A 685 -22.55 32.68 7.60
CA ALA A 685 -23.48 32.55 6.48
C ALA A 685 -24.40 31.35 6.69
N VAL A 686 -25.70 31.53 6.41
CA VAL A 686 -26.74 30.50 6.56
C VAL A 686 -27.57 30.43 5.29
N GLY A 687 -27.86 29.20 4.84
CA GLY A 687 -28.70 28.91 3.68
C GLY A 687 -29.52 27.63 3.88
N GLY A 688 -30.58 27.48 3.09
CA GLY A 688 -31.51 26.36 3.23
C GLY A 688 -32.33 26.09 1.97
N ASN A 689 -33.53 25.53 2.16
CA ASN A 689 -34.50 25.23 1.11
C ASN A 689 -35.17 26.49 0.50
N ASP A 690 -34.72 27.68 0.88
CA ASP A 690 -35.11 28.94 0.27
C ASP A 690 -33.94 29.54 -0.54
N PRO A 691 -34.19 30.44 -1.51
CA PRO A 691 -33.13 31.04 -2.30
C PRO A 691 -32.27 32.05 -1.52
N ARG A 692 -32.59 32.32 -0.25
CA ARG A 692 -31.97 33.38 0.54
C ARG A 692 -30.72 32.89 1.24
N VAL A 693 -29.68 33.70 1.16
CA VAL A 693 -28.50 33.58 2.02
C VAL A 693 -28.54 34.69 3.05
N ARG A 694 -28.40 34.34 4.33
CA ARG A 694 -28.43 35.25 5.48
C ARG A 694 -27.04 35.34 6.09
N LEU A 695 -26.56 36.56 6.34
CA LEU A 695 -25.27 36.79 6.99
C LEU A 695 -25.46 37.40 8.38
N TYR A 696 -24.78 36.85 9.39
CA TYR A 696 -24.83 37.31 10.78
C TYR A 696 -23.45 37.68 11.30
N ASP A 697 -23.38 38.67 12.19
CA ASP A 697 -22.21 38.95 13.01
C ASP A 697 -22.34 38.22 14.35
N LEU A 698 -21.35 37.38 14.65
CA LEU A 698 -21.20 36.60 15.87
C LEU A 698 -20.10 37.15 16.79
N LYS A 699 -19.80 38.46 16.75
CA LYS A 699 -18.94 39.10 17.77
C LYS A 699 -19.36 38.71 19.20
N ASN A 700 -20.67 38.64 19.42
CA ASN A 700 -21.26 37.96 20.56
C ASN A 700 -22.08 36.76 20.05
N PRO A 701 -21.56 35.52 20.14
CA PRO A 701 -22.27 34.35 19.62
C PRO A 701 -23.66 34.13 20.24
N CYS A 702 -23.89 34.62 21.45
CA CYS A 702 -25.19 34.49 22.14
C CYS A 702 -26.21 35.57 21.73
N ASP A 703 -25.79 36.56 20.94
CA ASP A 703 -26.61 37.66 20.43
C ASP A 703 -26.25 37.93 18.96
N PRO A 704 -26.58 36.99 18.04
CA PRO A 704 -26.25 37.09 16.64
C PRO A 704 -27.00 38.25 15.98
N VAL A 705 -26.29 39.10 15.24
CA VAL A 705 -26.88 40.26 14.55
C VAL A 705 -26.97 39.99 13.06
N LEU A 706 -28.19 39.97 12.50
CA LEU A 706 -28.39 39.89 11.05
C LEU A 706 -27.81 41.14 10.36
N LEU A 707 -26.87 40.93 9.44
CA LEU A 707 -26.20 41.99 8.69
C LEU A 707 -26.89 42.25 7.35
N THR A 708 -27.22 41.19 6.62
CA THR A 708 -27.87 41.27 5.31
C THR A 708 -28.55 39.95 4.95
N GLU A 709 -29.56 40.03 4.10
CA GLU A 709 -30.17 38.90 3.41
C GLU A 709 -30.23 39.21 1.91
N PHE A 710 -29.93 38.21 1.08
CA PHE A 710 -29.95 38.36 -0.37
C PHE A 710 -30.29 37.05 -1.08
N ASN A 711 -30.79 37.14 -2.31
CA ASN A 711 -30.99 35.97 -3.16
C ASN A 711 -29.75 35.77 -4.03
N ALA A 712 -29.13 34.60 -3.95
CA ALA A 712 -28.12 34.23 -4.93
C ALA A 712 -28.78 34.01 -6.32
N PRO A 713 -28.04 34.16 -7.44
CA PRO A 713 -28.58 33.96 -8.78
C PRO A 713 -28.91 32.47 -8.99
N THR A 714 -29.93 32.15 -9.80
CA THR A 714 -30.29 30.77 -10.14
C THR A 714 -30.15 30.53 -11.63
N HIS A 715 -29.46 29.46 -12.02
CA HIS A 715 -29.43 28.93 -13.37
C HIS A 715 -29.98 27.49 -13.39
N ILE A 716 -31.29 27.37 -13.63
CA ILE A 716 -31.99 26.07 -13.61
C ILE A 716 -31.78 25.34 -14.94
N VAL A 717 -31.29 24.11 -14.88
CA VAL A 717 -31.28 23.18 -16.01
C VAL A 717 -32.38 22.11 -15.80
N GLY A 718 -33.29 21.95 -16.76
CA GLY A 718 -34.23 20.82 -16.76
C GLY A 718 -35.59 21.01 -16.07
N GLY A 719 -36.01 22.24 -15.76
CA GLY A 719 -37.38 22.52 -15.27
C GLY A 719 -37.64 22.17 -13.79
N HIS A 720 -36.61 21.83 -13.02
CA HIS A 720 -36.71 21.65 -11.57
C HIS A 720 -36.90 22.99 -10.85
N THR A 721 -37.84 23.07 -9.91
CA THR A 721 -38.26 24.31 -9.25
C THR A 721 -37.59 24.57 -7.89
N VAL A 722 -36.61 23.75 -7.50
CA VAL A 722 -36.00 23.84 -6.17
C VAL A 722 -34.78 24.76 -6.20
N GLU A 723 -34.93 25.96 -5.66
CA GLU A 723 -33.89 27.01 -5.53
C GLU A 723 -33.12 26.92 -4.20
N ALA A 724 -32.89 25.72 -3.68
CA ALA A 724 -32.24 25.52 -2.39
C ALA A 724 -30.73 25.84 -2.44
N VAL A 725 -30.27 26.57 -1.43
CA VAL A 725 -28.85 26.76 -1.13
C VAL A 725 -28.32 25.50 -0.45
N GLU A 726 -27.54 24.72 -1.18
CA GLU A 726 -27.07 23.40 -0.76
C GLU A 726 -25.70 23.49 -0.08
N ALA A 727 -24.84 24.41 -0.54
CA ALA A 727 -23.47 24.55 -0.05
C ALA A 727 -23.07 26.01 0.11
N LEU A 728 -22.37 26.31 1.21
CA LEU A 728 -21.78 27.62 1.48
C LEU A 728 -20.34 27.43 1.92
N ALA A 729 -19.44 28.29 1.47
CA ALA A 729 -18.07 28.36 1.98
C ALA A 729 -17.59 29.81 2.05
N LEU A 730 -16.96 30.16 3.17
CA LEU A 730 -16.26 31.43 3.36
C LEU A 730 -14.75 31.17 3.29
N ASP A 731 -14.00 32.10 2.71
CA ASP A 731 -12.55 32.11 2.80
C ASP A 731 -12.08 32.43 4.22
N ALA A 732 -10.80 32.15 4.52
CA ALA A 732 -10.25 32.32 5.87
C ALA A 732 -10.28 33.78 6.37
N GLU A 733 -10.34 34.76 5.45
CA GLU A 733 -10.43 36.18 5.77
C GLU A 733 -11.87 36.68 5.90
N GLY A 734 -12.87 35.90 5.45
CA GLY A 734 -14.27 36.31 5.41
C GLY A 734 -14.56 37.39 4.35
N THR A 735 -13.73 37.48 3.33
CA THR A 735 -13.83 38.46 2.23
C THR A 735 -14.52 37.89 1.00
N MET A 736 -14.60 36.56 0.88
CA MET A 736 -15.24 35.87 -0.24
C MET A 736 -16.20 34.79 0.25
N LEU A 737 -17.39 34.75 -0.35
CA LEU A 737 -18.40 33.73 -0.14
C LEU A 737 -18.68 32.99 -1.44
N ALA A 738 -18.55 31.68 -1.41
CA ALA A 738 -18.98 30.79 -2.47
C ALA A 738 -20.33 30.17 -2.12
N VAL A 739 -21.25 30.18 -3.08
CA VAL A 739 -22.61 29.64 -2.95
C VAL A 739 -22.84 28.59 -4.02
N GLY A 740 -23.19 27.38 -3.59
CA GLY A 740 -23.60 26.25 -4.42
C GLY A 740 -25.07 25.90 -4.16
N ARG A 741 -25.77 25.42 -5.20
CA ARG A 741 -27.21 25.17 -5.15
C ARG A 741 -27.57 23.82 -5.74
N PHE A 742 -28.67 23.25 -5.24
CA PHE A 742 -29.10 21.88 -5.55
C PHE A 742 -29.41 21.63 -7.04
N SER A 743 -29.96 22.62 -7.75
CA SER A 743 -30.33 22.48 -9.18
C SER A 743 -29.45 23.33 -10.12
N ASP A 744 -28.39 23.94 -9.58
CA ASP A 744 -27.54 24.88 -10.32
C ASP A 744 -26.13 24.27 -10.53
N PRO A 745 -25.68 24.09 -11.78
CA PRO A 745 -24.34 23.62 -12.07
C PRO A 745 -23.25 24.69 -11.86
N HIS A 746 -23.62 25.92 -11.51
CA HIS A 746 -22.68 27.02 -11.30
C HIS A 746 -22.43 27.29 -9.82
N ILE A 747 -21.22 27.78 -9.53
CA ILE A 747 -20.86 28.29 -8.21
C ILE A 747 -20.82 29.80 -8.31
N HIS A 748 -21.59 30.47 -7.45
CA HIS A 748 -21.68 31.92 -7.43
C HIS A 748 -20.74 32.49 -6.37
N LEU A 749 -19.83 33.36 -6.78
CA LEU A 749 -18.87 34.02 -5.90
C LEU A 749 -19.32 35.44 -5.56
N TRP A 750 -19.24 35.77 -4.28
CA TRP A 750 -19.61 37.06 -3.73
C TRP A 750 -18.44 37.66 -2.95
N SER A 751 -18.19 38.94 -3.18
CA SER A 751 -17.31 39.75 -2.35
C SER A 751 -18.06 40.20 -1.09
N VAL A 752 -17.49 39.85 0.06
CA VAL A 752 -18.00 40.09 1.41
C VAL A 752 -17.15 41.11 2.18
N ALA A 753 -16.21 41.78 1.51
CA ALA A 753 -15.40 42.86 2.09
C ALA A 753 -16.25 43.94 2.83
N ASN A 754 -17.49 44.17 2.38
CA ASN A 754 -18.52 44.82 3.18
C ASN A 754 -19.74 43.87 3.31
N PRO A 755 -19.93 43.20 4.46
CA PRO A 755 -21.02 42.25 4.65
C PRO A 755 -22.42 42.84 4.56
N ARG A 756 -22.57 44.18 4.60
CA ARG A 756 -23.86 44.87 4.40
C ARG A 756 -24.12 45.27 2.95
N ALA A 757 -23.12 45.20 2.09
CA ALA A 757 -23.18 45.61 0.69
C ALA A 757 -22.43 44.60 -0.18
N LEU A 758 -23.01 43.41 -0.31
CA LEU A 758 -22.44 42.31 -1.08
C LEU A 758 -22.39 42.63 -2.57
N ARG A 759 -21.36 42.11 -3.24
CA ARG A 759 -21.20 42.23 -4.69
C ARG A 759 -20.94 40.86 -5.30
N HIS A 760 -21.77 40.45 -6.25
CA HIS A 760 -21.51 39.27 -7.09
C HIS A 760 -20.31 39.55 -7.99
N ILE A 761 -19.30 38.67 -7.97
CA ILE A 761 -17.99 38.90 -8.61
C ILE A 761 -17.66 37.89 -9.72
N ALA A 762 -18.13 36.65 -9.63
CA ALA A 762 -17.82 35.61 -10.61
C ALA A 762 -18.79 34.43 -10.56
N ASP A 763 -18.89 33.73 -11.69
CA ASP A 763 -19.57 32.43 -11.79
C ASP A 763 -18.56 31.38 -12.26
N LEU A 764 -18.40 30.32 -11.48
CA LEU A 764 -17.51 29.21 -11.81
C LEU A 764 -18.30 28.16 -12.58
N ARG A 765 -17.82 27.85 -13.79
CA ARG A 765 -18.53 26.95 -14.73
C ARG A 765 -17.67 25.71 -15.01
N GLY A 766 -18.22 24.55 -14.74
CA GLY A 766 -17.53 23.27 -14.96
C GLY A 766 -18.33 22.04 -14.58
N HIS A 767 -19.17 22.13 -13.54
CA HIS A 767 -20.09 21.06 -13.18
C HIS A 767 -21.24 20.92 -14.17
N LEU A 768 -21.81 19.73 -14.22
CA LEU A 768 -22.97 19.39 -15.06
C LEU A 768 -24.30 19.40 -14.27
N PHE A 769 -24.23 19.21 -12.95
CA PHE A 769 -25.37 19.15 -12.03
C PHE A 769 -25.09 19.94 -10.75
N GLY A 770 -26.08 19.97 -9.85
CA GLY A 770 -26.06 20.72 -8.59
C GLY A 770 -24.80 20.55 -7.75
N VAL A 771 -24.36 21.64 -7.16
CA VAL A 771 -23.18 21.67 -6.28
C VAL A 771 -23.60 21.38 -4.84
N ARG A 772 -23.12 20.27 -4.27
CA ARG A 772 -23.45 19.79 -2.92
C ARG A 772 -22.47 20.21 -1.84
N ALA A 773 -21.21 20.43 -2.21
CA ALA A 773 -20.15 20.72 -1.25
C ALA A 773 -19.20 21.81 -1.75
N LEU A 774 -18.77 22.68 -0.85
CA LEU A 774 -17.79 23.73 -1.11
C LEU A 774 -16.84 23.84 0.07
N ALA A 775 -15.54 24.03 -0.20
CA ALA A 775 -14.55 24.30 0.83
C ALA A 775 -13.38 25.13 0.26
N PHE A 776 -12.98 26.18 0.98
CA PHE A 776 -11.73 26.89 0.70
C PHE A 776 -10.54 26.19 1.36
N SER A 777 -9.38 26.25 0.71
CA SER A 777 -8.11 25.95 1.38
C SER A 777 -7.83 27.01 2.46
N ALA A 778 -7.09 26.63 3.50
CA ALA A 778 -6.81 27.52 4.63
C ALA A 778 -6.14 28.86 4.25
N ASN A 779 -5.39 28.88 3.14
CA ASN A 779 -4.77 30.08 2.59
C ASN A 779 -5.63 30.84 1.57
N GLY A 780 -6.87 30.41 1.32
CA GLY A 780 -7.81 31.02 0.37
C GLY A 780 -7.46 30.87 -1.11
N SER A 781 -6.31 30.28 -1.46
CA SER A 781 -5.83 30.19 -2.85
C SER A 781 -6.58 29.19 -3.72
N VAL A 782 -7.25 28.21 -3.12
CA VAL A 782 -7.99 27.16 -3.82
C VAL A 782 -9.39 27.06 -3.23
N LEU A 783 -10.40 27.01 -4.10
CA LEU A 783 -11.74 26.56 -3.77
C LEU A 783 -11.90 25.14 -4.34
N ALA A 784 -12.46 24.23 -3.55
CA ALA A 784 -12.90 22.92 -4.00
C ALA A 784 -14.42 22.86 -4.01
N SER A 785 -14.98 22.21 -5.03
CA SER A 785 -16.44 22.00 -5.16
C SER A 785 -16.75 20.56 -5.50
N GLY A 786 -17.85 20.04 -4.98
CA GLY A 786 -18.34 18.68 -5.21
C GLY A 786 -19.79 18.74 -5.66
N ALA A 787 -20.15 17.93 -6.65
CA ALA A 787 -21.45 18.01 -7.30
C ALA A 787 -22.11 16.64 -7.53
N ASP A 788 -23.37 16.71 -7.94
CA ASP A 788 -24.20 15.56 -8.29
C ASP A 788 -23.76 14.83 -9.57
N ASP A 789 -22.86 15.43 -10.35
CA ASP A 789 -22.21 14.77 -11.49
C ASP A 789 -21.11 13.76 -11.10
N GLY A 790 -20.89 13.59 -9.80
CA GLY A 790 -19.87 12.70 -9.25
C GLY A 790 -18.45 13.23 -9.38
N SER A 791 -18.29 14.50 -9.76
CA SER A 791 -17.00 15.16 -9.82
C SER A 791 -16.77 16.11 -8.63
N ALA A 792 -15.51 16.21 -8.23
CA ALA A 792 -15.00 17.33 -7.49
C ALA A 792 -14.01 18.13 -8.35
N LEU A 793 -14.15 19.45 -8.34
CA LEU A 793 -13.37 20.39 -9.13
C LEU A 793 -12.56 21.31 -8.22
N LEU A 794 -11.38 21.73 -8.70
CA LEU A 794 -10.51 22.69 -8.02
C LEU A 794 -10.42 23.98 -8.82
N TRP A 795 -10.55 25.11 -8.14
CA TRP A 795 -10.60 26.45 -8.74
C TRP A 795 -9.49 27.34 -8.20
N ASP A 796 -8.82 28.07 -9.10
CA ASP A 796 -7.66 28.90 -8.75
C ASP A 796 -8.16 30.28 -8.35
N MET A 797 -8.23 30.51 -7.05
CA MET A 797 -8.76 31.75 -6.50
C MET A 797 -7.73 32.88 -6.56
N ALA A 798 -6.44 32.55 -6.55
CA ALA A 798 -5.38 33.54 -6.70
C ALA A 798 -5.39 34.12 -8.13
N ALA A 799 -5.41 33.25 -9.15
CA ALA A 799 -5.50 33.68 -10.54
C ALA A 799 -6.84 34.36 -10.87
N LEU A 800 -7.93 33.93 -10.23
CA LEU A 800 -9.22 34.61 -10.38
C LEU A 800 -9.20 36.01 -9.75
N GLY A 801 -8.59 36.15 -8.57
CA GLY A 801 -8.42 37.43 -7.87
C GLY A 801 -7.81 38.53 -8.76
N GLU A 802 -6.76 38.19 -9.52
CA GLU A 802 -6.10 39.11 -10.46
C GLU A 802 -7.01 39.58 -11.60
N ARG A 803 -8.04 38.80 -11.95
CA ARG A 803 -8.95 39.07 -13.07
C ARG A 803 -10.22 39.83 -12.63
N ILE A 804 -10.53 39.85 -11.34
CA ILE A 804 -11.73 40.51 -10.82
C ILE A 804 -11.55 42.03 -10.95
N THR A 805 -12.39 42.65 -11.79
CA THR A 805 -12.50 44.11 -11.86
C THR A 805 -13.83 44.58 -11.28
N PRO A 806 -13.95 45.82 -10.76
CA PRO A 806 -15.16 46.28 -10.07
C PRO A 806 -16.47 46.29 -10.90
N LYS A 807 -16.40 46.07 -12.21
CA LYS A 807 -17.53 46.19 -13.16
C LYS A 807 -17.80 44.93 -13.99
N SER A 808 -17.14 43.79 -13.74
CA SER A 808 -17.29 42.61 -14.59
C SER A 808 -17.42 41.32 -13.77
N VAL A 809 -18.43 40.52 -14.12
CA VAL A 809 -18.54 39.13 -13.68
C VAL A 809 -17.59 38.30 -14.53
N VAL A 810 -16.63 37.62 -13.89
CA VAL A 810 -15.62 36.80 -14.58
C VAL A 810 -16.04 35.34 -14.61
N TRP A 811 -15.73 34.63 -15.70
CA TRP A 811 -15.94 33.18 -15.81
C TRP A 811 -14.59 32.46 -15.68
N ALA A 812 -14.59 31.34 -14.95
CA ALA A 812 -13.42 30.50 -14.75
C ALA A 812 -13.73 29.02 -15.01
N GLN A 813 -12.70 28.30 -15.45
CA GLN A 813 -12.68 26.85 -15.63
C GLN A 813 -11.87 26.19 -14.51
N PRO A 814 -12.10 24.89 -14.23
CA PRO A 814 -11.33 24.17 -13.24
C PRO A 814 -9.83 24.14 -13.61
N MET A 815 -8.96 24.21 -12.60
CA MET A 815 -7.50 24.27 -12.79
C MET A 815 -6.85 22.91 -13.07
N ALA A 816 -7.61 21.82 -12.88
CA ALA A 816 -7.15 20.44 -12.98
C ALA A 816 -8.25 19.55 -13.58
N ALA A 817 -7.88 18.32 -13.95
CA ALA A 817 -8.86 17.32 -14.35
C ALA A 817 -9.82 16.99 -13.18
N PRO A 818 -11.10 16.65 -13.46
CA PRO A 818 -12.06 16.33 -12.42
C PRO A 818 -11.61 15.17 -11.53
N LEU A 819 -11.81 15.31 -10.22
CA LEU A 819 -11.63 14.24 -9.25
C LEU A 819 -12.93 13.45 -9.17
N THR A 820 -12.91 12.15 -9.49
CA THR A 820 -14.15 11.41 -9.75
C THR A 820 -14.51 10.41 -8.66
N HIS A 821 -15.78 10.41 -8.28
CA HIS A 821 -16.47 9.35 -7.55
C HIS A 821 -17.43 8.60 -8.48
N GLY A 822 -17.89 7.42 -8.05
CA GLY A 822 -18.87 6.63 -8.82
C GLY A 822 -20.29 7.19 -8.79
N LYS A 823 -20.56 8.14 -7.88
CA LYS A 823 -21.83 8.85 -7.65
C LYS A 823 -21.55 10.26 -7.08
N SER A 824 -22.59 11.03 -6.79
CA SER A 824 -22.52 12.40 -6.25
C SER A 824 -21.46 12.58 -5.16
N VAL A 825 -20.74 13.71 -5.21
CA VAL A 825 -19.78 14.12 -4.17
C VAL A 825 -20.49 15.04 -3.19
N ALA A 826 -20.75 14.56 -1.98
CA ALA A 826 -21.55 15.26 -0.97
C ALA A 826 -20.71 15.95 0.12
N GLY A 827 -19.46 15.54 0.32
CA GLY A 827 -18.58 16.14 1.31
C GLY A 827 -17.21 16.52 0.75
N ILE A 828 -16.68 17.66 1.18
CA ILE A 828 -15.33 18.13 0.85
C ILE A 828 -14.69 18.81 2.06
N ALA A 829 -13.41 18.51 2.34
CA ALA A 829 -12.64 19.19 3.38
C ALA A 829 -11.14 19.28 3.05
N PHE A 830 -10.51 20.42 3.36
CA PHE A 830 -9.06 20.60 3.27
C PHE A 830 -8.38 20.39 4.63
N SER A 831 -7.14 19.89 4.63
CA SER A 831 -6.27 19.95 5.81
C SER A 831 -5.89 21.40 6.11
N GLY A 832 -5.45 21.64 7.35
CA GLY A 832 -5.06 22.98 7.81
C GLY A 832 -3.94 23.63 7.01
N ASP A 833 -3.07 22.83 6.38
CA ASP A 833 -2.01 23.29 5.49
C ASP A 833 -2.42 23.36 4.01
N GLY A 834 -3.66 22.95 3.67
CA GLY A 834 -4.18 22.86 2.31
C GLY A 834 -3.52 21.78 1.44
N ARG A 835 -2.62 20.96 1.99
CA ARG A 835 -1.86 19.96 1.22
C ARG A 835 -2.60 18.65 1.04
N LYS A 836 -3.65 18.40 1.80
CA LYS A 836 -4.56 17.26 1.63
C LYS A 836 -5.98 17.74 1.42
N LEU A 837 -6.68 17.03 0.56
CA LEU A 837 -8.11 17.23 0.29
C LEU A 837 -8.81 15.89 0.50
N ALA A 838 -9.90 15.88 1.26
CA ALA A 838 -10.79 14.73 1.39
C ALA A 838 -12.09 15.02 0.64
N THR A 839 -12.56 14.04 -0.14
CA THR A 839 -13.84 14.07 -0.85
C THR A 839 -14.66 12.84 -0.46
N ALA A 840 -15.94 13.01 -0.15
CA ALA A 840 -16.85 11.93 0.21
C ALA A 840 -17.96 11.79 -0.83
N GLY A 841 -18.25 10.56 -1.22
CA GLY A 841 -19.23 10.26 -2.27
C GLY A 841 -20.36 9.34 -1.83
N TYR A 842 -21.47 9.44 -2.56
CA TYR A 842 -22.62 8.52 -2.47
C TYR A 842 -22.27 7.10 -2.96
N ASP A 843 -21.06 6.92 -3.50
CA ASP A 843 -20.48 5.62 -3.82
C ASP A 843 -19.98 4.85 -2.58
N GLY A 844 -20.17 5.41 -1.37
CA GLY A 844 -19.77 4.78 -0.11
C GLY A 844 -18.29 4.92 0.20
N THR A 845 -17.57 5.79 -0.53
CA THR A 845 -16.12 5.95 -0.38
C THR A 845 -15.71 7.37 -0.03
N VAL A 846 -14.57 7.48 0.67
CA VAL A 846 -13.86 8.74 0.87
C VAL A 846 -12.56 8.69 0.10
N ALA A 847 -12.31 9.63 -0.81
CA ALA A 847 -11.02 9.76 -1.48
C ALA A 847 -10.20 10.87 -0.82
N VAL A 848 -8.92 10.57 -0.56
CA VAL A 848 -7.96 11.52 -0.01
C VAL A 848 -6.91 11.82 -1.07
N TRP A 849 -6.69 13.09 -1.35
CA TRP A 849 -5.84 13.59 -2.43
C TRP A 849 -4.69 14.42 -1.86
N ASP A 850 -3.50 14.29 -2.44
CA ASP A 850 -2.41 15.24 -2.27
C ASP A 850 -2.70 16.47 -3.13
N SER A 851 -2.95 17.58 -2.46
CA SER A 851 -3.22 18.90 -3.01
C SER A 851 -2.04 19.85 -2.83
N SER A 852 -0.82 19.36 -2.54
CA SER A 852 0.41 20.18 -2.50
C SER A 852 0.68 20.87 -3.84
N ARG A 853 0.17 20.29 -4.95
CA ARG A 853 0.14 20.89 -6.28
C ARG A 853 -1.31 20.86 -6.80
N PRO A 854 -2.12 21.90 -6.50
CA PRO A 854 -3.56 21.90 -6.79
C PRO A 854 -3.92 21.72 -8.28
N ASN A 855 -3.01 22.08 -9.19
CA ASN A 855 -3.19 21.87 -10.63
C ASN A 855 -2.93 20.44 -11.10
N ARG A 856 -2.35 19.58 -10.25
CA ARG A 856 -2.06 18.16 -10.49
C ARG A 856 -2.23 17.34 -9.21
N PRO A 857 -3.46 17.29 -8.66
CA PRO A 857 -3.73 16.52 -7.46
C PRO A 857 -3.52 15.03 -7.72
N ASN A 858 -2.98 14.31 -6.74
CA ASN A 858 -2.76 12.86 -6.86
C ASN A 858 -3.52 12.12 -5.76
N LEU A 859 -4.16 11.00 -6.09
CA LEU A 859 -4.85 10.18 -5.11
C LEU A 859 -3.83 9.59 -4.11
N ILE A 860 -4.05 9.80 -2.81
CA ILE A 860 -3.29 9.17 -1.73
C ILE A 860 -3.91 7.81 -1.41
N ALA A 861 -5.23 7.79 -1.20
CA ALA A 861 -6.00 6.58 -0.91
C ALA A 861 -7.50 6.82 -1.17
N ARG A 862 -8.22 5.76 -1.53
CA ARG A 862 -9.68 5.66 -1.51
C ARG A 862 -10.07 4.73 -0.35
N LEU A 863 -10.73 5.28 0.63
CA LEU A 863 -11.13 4.64 1.88
C LEU A 863 -12.53 4.05 1.67
N ALA A 864 -12.60 2.72 1.64
CA ALA A 864 -13.82 1.95 1.50
C ALA A 864 -14.12 1.24 2.83
N GLY A 865 -15.34 1.39 3.32
CA GLY A 865 -15.76 0.75 4.58
C GLY A 865 -17.22 1.03 4.93
N HIS A 866 -17.70 2.22 4.58
CA HIS A 866 -19.12 2.55 4.63
C HIS A 866 -19.93 1.67 3.67
N ARG A 867 -21.15 1.33 4.08
CA ARG A 867 -22.10 0.48 3.36
C ARG A 867 -23.17 1.26 2.61
N SER A 868 -23.26 2.55 2.87
CA SER A 868 -24.19 3.47 2.23
C SER A 868 -23.47 4.78 1.87
N SER A 869 -24.22 5.73 1.32
CA SER A 869 -23.75 7.06 0.93
C SER A 869 -22.95 7.73 2.04
N VAL A 870 -21.76 8.23 1.72
CA VAL A 870 -20.99 9.10 2.64
C VAL A 870 -21.41 10.53 2.40
N GLU A 871 -22.14 11.10 3.35
CA GLU A 871 -22.69 12.46 3.28
C GLU A 871 -21.67 13.49 3.73
N ALA A 872 -20.82 13.13 4.70
CA ALA A 872 -19.97 14.09 5.38
C ALA A 872 -18.52 13.61 5.53
N VAL A 873 -17.59 14.54 5.40
CA VAL A 873 -16.17 14.30 5.64
C VAL A 873 -15.50 15.52 6.28
N ALA A 874 -14.60 15.27 7.21
CA ALA A 874 -13.71 16.28 7.77
C ALA A 874 -12.30 15.69 7.91
N ILE A 875 -11.28 16.52 7.72
CA ILE A 875 -9.87 16.14 7.87
C ILE A 875 -9.24 16.94 8.99
N ALA A 876 -8.42 16.29 9.80
CA ALA A 876 -7.73 16.93 10.92
C ALA A 876 -6.80 18.05 10.45
N GLN A 877 -6.56 19.05 11.30
CA GLN A 877 -5.70 20.20 11.00
C GLN A 877 -4.29 19.76 10.53
N GLY A 878 -3.69 18.77 11.20
CA GLY A 878 -2.39 18.19 10.82
C GLY A 878 -2.45 17.24 9.62
N GLY A 879 -3.64 16.88 9.16
CA GLY A 879 -3.84 15.95 8.04
C GLY A 879 -3.55 14.48 8.37
N ASP A 880 -3.47 14.11 9.65
CA ASP A 880 -3.11 12.75 10.09
C ASP A 880 -4.28 11.77 10.07
N PHE A 881 -5.51 12.28 10.19
CA PHE A 881 -6.71 11.46 10.16
C PHE A 881 -7.89 12.17 9.49
N VAL A 882 -8.85 11.36 9.04
CA VAL A 882 -10.12 11.79 8.44
C VAL A 882 -11.26 11.20 9.25
N VAL A 883 -12.34 11.96 9.39
CA VAL A 883 -13.62 11.48 9.92
C VAL A 883 -14.63 11.51 8.80
N SER A 884 -15.42 10.46 8.66
CA SER A 884 -16.54 10.41 7.73
C SER A 884 -17.81 9.91 8.39
N GLY A 885 -18.93 10.48 7.99
CA GLY A 885 -20.27 10.10 8.39
C GLY A 885 -21.10 9.68 7.19
N ALA A 886 -21.93 8.65 7.36
CA ALA A 886 -22.69 8.06 6.29
C ALA A 886 -24.12 7.70 6.68
N ASP A 887 -24.93 7.42 5.65
CA ASP A 887 -26.30 6.94 5.73
C ASP A 887 -26.44 5.53 6.33
N ASP A 888 -25.33 4.81 6.51
CA ASP A 888 -25.32 3.54 7.21
C ASP A 888 -25.31 3.70 8.75
N ALA A 889 -25.55 4.92 9.23
CA ALA A 889 -25.51 5.34 10.62
C ALA A 889 -24.14 5.13 11.29
N THR A 890 -23.06 5.02 10.50
CA THR A 890 -21.70 4.83 11.03
C THR A 890 -20.84 6.08 10.89
N LEU A 891 -20.01 6.30 11.91
CA LEU A 891 -18.92 7.26 11.86
C LEU A 891 -17.59 6.51 11.81
N MET A 892 -16.76 6.81 10.82
CA MET A 892 -15.45 6.19 10.67
C MET A 892 -14.33 7.20 10.90
N LEU A 893 -13.37 6.79 11.74
CA LEU A 893 -12.11 7.50 11.95
C LEU A 893 -10.99 6.77 11.22
N TRP A 894 -10.42 7.42 10.22
CA TRP A 894 -9.39 6.89 9.35
C TRP A 894 -8.04 7.49 9.71
N SER A 895 -7.09 6.67 10.16
CA SER A 895 -5.68 7.09 10.17
C SER A 895 -5.15 7.10 8.75
N LEU A 896 -4.40 8.13 8.37
CA LEU A 896 -3.74 8.23 7.07
C LEU A 896 -2.28 7.75 7.12
N ASP A 897 -1.79 7.33 8.29
CA ASP A 897 -0.46 6.74 8.45
C ASP A 897 -0.50 5.25 8.09
N ALA A 898 -0.16 4.95 6.84
CA ALA A 898 -0.15 3.59 6.32
C ALA A 898 0.84 2.68 7.08
N GLN A 899 1.99 3.20 7.50
CA GLN A 899 2.98 2.40 8.23
C GLN A 899 2.47 2.03 9.62
N GLN A 900 1.84 2.97 10.32
CA GLN A 900 1.20 2.70 11.61
C GLN A 900 0.06 1.69 11.45
N VAL A 901 -0.77 1.79 10.40
CA VAL A 901 -1.85 0.83 10.14
C VAL A 901 -1.29 -0.56 9.83
N ALA A 902 -0.24 -0.68 9.03
CA ALA A 902 0.41 -1.97 8.75
C ALA A 902 1.00 -2.61 10.01
N ALA A 903 1.66 -1.82 10.86
CA ALA A 903 2.20 -2.29 12.14
C ALA A 903 1.08 -2.77 13.07
N TRP A 904 0.00 -1.98 13.17
CA TRP A 904 -1.17 -2.34 13.97
C TRP A 904 -1.82 -3.64 13.49
N ILE A 905 -2.03 -3.82 12.18
CA ILE A 905 -2.57 -5.08 11.62
C ILE A 905 -1.71 -6.26 12.06
N CYS A 906 -0.38 -6.15 11.93
CA CYS A 906 0.52 -7.23 12.32
C CYS A 906 0.57 -7.49 13.83
N GLU A 907 0.29 -6.49 14.66
CA GLU A 907 0.20 -6.63 16.12
C GLU A 907 -1.11 -7.31 16.55
N VAL A 908 -2.24 -6.95 15.93
CA VAL A 908 -3.56 -7.47 16.33
C VAL A 908 -3.92 -8.81 15.70
N THR A 909 -3.25 -9.19 14.61
CA THR A 909 -3.51 -10.45 13.92
C THR A 909 -2.98 -11.64 14.72
N ILE A 910 -3.89 -12.48 15.20
CA ILE A 910 -3.56 -13.67 16.02
C ILE A 910 -2.95 -14.79 15.17
N THR A 911 -3.42 -14.98 13.94
CA THR A 911 -2.99 -16.09 13.05
C THR A 911 -2.40 -15.59 11.73
N PRO A 912 -1.11 -15.88 11.45
CA PRO A 912 -0.49 -15.49 10.19
C PRO A 912 -1.04 -16.31 9.02
N LEU A 913 -1.16 -15.67 7.86
CA LEU A 913 -1.56 -16.29 6.61
C LEU A 913 -0.53 -17.34 6.19
N THR A 914 -0.96 -18.58 6.02
CA THR A 914 -0.06 -19.69 5.68
C THR A 914 0.28 -19.74 4.17
N PRO A 915 1.38 -20.41 3.76
CA PRO A 915 1.68 -20.62 2.35
C PRO A 915 0.58 -21.38 1.59
N ALA A 916 -0.12 -22.30 2.25
CA ALA A 916 -1.20 -23.07 1.65
C ALA A 916 -2.44 -22.21 1.39
N GLU A 917 -2.84 -21.38 2.35
CA GLU A 917 -3.94 -20.41 2.16
C GLU A 917 -3.58 -19.37 1.11
N TRP A 918 -2.34 -18.87 1.12
CA TRP A 918 -1.86 -17.96 0.09
C TRP A 918 -1.99 -18.56 -1.31
N ALA A 919 -1.55 -19.81 -1.51
CA ALA A 919 -1.68 -20.49 -2.79
C ALA A 919 -3.14 -20.73 -3.20
N ALA A 920 -4.07 -20.86 -2.24
CA ALA A 920 -5.49 -21.01 -2.53
C ALA A 920 -6.12 -19.72 -3.09
N TYR A 921 -5.74 -18.56 -2.55
CA TYR A 921 -6.24 -17.26 -3.05
C TYR A 921 -5.43 -16.72 -4.22
N LEU A 922 -4.13 -17.01 -4.27
CA LEU A 922 -3.14 -16.38 -5.15
C LEU A 922 -2.11 -17.42 -5.64
N PRO A 923 -2.52 -18.41 -6.45
CA PRO A 923 -1.65 -19.51 -6.86
C PRO A 923 -0.41 -19.07 -7.66
N ASP A 924 -0.54 -17.97 -8.42
CA ASP A 924 0.51 -17.47 -9.31
C ASP A 924 1.45 -16.46 -8.65
N ILE A 925 1.28 -16.16 -7.36
CA ILE A 925 2.12 -15.21 -6.64
C ILE A 925 2.93 -15.96 -5.59
N ALA A 926 4.26 -15.79 -5.61
CA ALA A 926 5.12 -16.38 -4.61
C ALA A 926 4.76 -15.89 -3.19
N TYR A 927 4.64 -16.82 -2.25
CA TYR A 927 4.33 -16.51 -0.86
C TYR A 927 5.39 -15.58 -0.25
N ARG A 928 4.93 -14.49 0.35
CA ARG A 928 5.72 -13.62 1.22
C ARG A 928 4.94 -13.40 2.50
N ALA A 929 5.54 -13.70 3.64
CA ALA A 929 4.90 -13.50 4.94
C ALA A 929 4.48 -12.03 5.09
N PRO A 930 3.17 -11.73 5.24
CA PRO A 930 2.71 -10.35 5.33
C PRO A 930 3.24 -9.62 6.57
N CYS A 931 3.26 -10.34 7.69
CA CYS A 931 3.75 -9.90 8.99
C CYS A 931 4.98 -10.73 9.36
N GLY A 932 6.15 -10.20 9.04
CA GLY A 932 7.46 -10.81 9.24
C GLY A 932 8.57 -9.81 9.00
#